data_AF-A0A957D3H3-F1
#
_entry.id   AF-A0A957D3H3-F1
#
_cell.length_a   1.000
_cell.length_b   1.000
_cell.length_c   1.000
_cell.angle_alpha   90.00
_cell.angle_beta   90.00
_cell.angle_gamma   90.00
#
_symmetry.space_group_name_H-M   'P 1'
#
loop_
_entity.id
_entity.type
_entity.pdbx_description
1 polymer ?
#
loop_
_entity_poly.entity_id
_entity_poly.type
_entity_poly.pdbx_seq_one_letter_code
_entity_poly.pdbx_strand_id
1 'polypeptide(L)'
;DPTIYWYRFIAIDGTATAYYEDDGSRDGGWGQTFAESQDNSWQLTVYNPAFHTPDWVKNAIIYQIFPDRFRDGDGTNDPEPGRFFYDEAGGTIYRSDPTGSTSNDWNTPVCDPRSAIDCPGDYSNNFYGGDLQGVIDKLDYLQELGVTAIYFNPIFESPSNHKYDTADYNSISADFGDLTTFQTLATETSNRGMSIILDGVFNHTSSDSIYFDRYSNFPEVGACESETSPYRDWYYFTDVTPGTGPCVGSDGTPNAATYESWFGFDSLPKLQANSQAVRDLIWDDGSNSVGVYWLSQGADGWRFDVGGDVDPGTANDPTNDYWEGFRSAVRAVYPDAYMTIEEWGNASSWLLGDEMDATMNYQYSSAMLSFWRDTTFTDNDHNEGSSAGALVPLTPSELDGRLQNWIERYPPEALYAMMNLLGSHDTNRPLFFLDHNAANGTDATPLLDPNYDWSDSVARLKGVVLLQMTLPGAPTIYYGDEVGLVGPTYYYGGKWEDDPYNRQPFPWLDESGTPFYTFLQTPQGQDNLRDYYKLLTAARNAHPALRTGSFDTLLVDDANEVYAYGRLQSDYSDAAIVIVNRMGTIASPVTQTVTLDVNGYLPVGATFTETLSGDVYAVAGDGTITLDVPGESGALLVLAAPMVDTPPDAVTDLAVTASRSGELDLGWSAAAGATSYDLYRSLVSGGGYTWISNTTTLTYTDSGLTNAQTYYYVIISKDDGSGLSSDYSNEASGIPAYDLTTAWYNLQWPPSINHTISTITPTDNIYGQIYIAGGTEDAGPPAGVSAQVGYGISGTLPVSWMNWVDMGYQGQSGSNDEFVGNFLPDELGVYQYTTRYSSDGGHTWYYALSGPNSSPDPLGVMTVTASSDVTPPAAPLNLVLDGTTPASISFSWDAVADADLAGYEIYRDGGWLTAVSTATTSYTDEDVVSDNTYEYFIKAYDTSFNRSDPSNTITATAEARLVTVTFRVGVPAYTPGTVYVAGDISEFGPWNPGQAAMTQINDTTWELTLPLLDGTQLQYKYARGSWDTVESWGSITGLNNRSVTIDYGTDGTQLVDDTATDWGTGADIHKAVQFWRDPIVVDYAPAAGATAVSLDTAISVTWSITMTADTDFVVTGPAGVVSCTFANDDLTWTTVFTPDAPLEAAGTYTVTVAGQQTNGVPGGDSGVQQVPVTWQFTTAPITITAGFTSNSPVTVGDTAVFTNTTTGTDPISYEWDFGDGSA
;
A
#
# COMPACT_ATOMS: atom_id res chain seq x y z
N ASP A 1 -3.69 -0.30 -13.46
CA ASP A 1 -3.32 -1.62 -12.94
C ASP A 1 -1.99 -1.53 -12.21
N PRO A 2 -1.79 -2.32 -11.14
CA PRO A 2 -0.50 -2.40 -10.45
C PRO A 2 0.63 -2.72 -11.42
N THR A 3 1.72 -1.96 -11.36
CA THR A 3 2.88 -2.10 -12.25
C THR A 3 4.07 -1.28 -11.75
N ILE A 4 5.21 -1.39 -12.44
CA ILE A 4 6.43 -0.64 -12.13
C ILE A 4 6.79 0.24 -13.32
N TYR A 5 6.87 1.55 -13.09
CA TYR A 5 7.37 2.52 -14.06
C TYR A 5 8.80 2.94 -13.74
N TRP A 6 9.46 3.50 -14.75
CA TRP A 6 10.79 4.09 -14.61
C TRP A 6 10.77 5.51 -15.13
N TYR A 7 11.29 6.48 -14.38
CA TYR A 7 11.24 7.89 -14.76
C TYR A 7 12.59 8.61 -14.57
N ARG A 8 12.73 9.73 -15.28
CA ARG A 8 13.83 10.70 -15.19
C ARG A 8 13.33 12.08 -15.57
N PHE A 9 14.09 13.12 -15.27
CA PHE A 9 13.77 14.48 -15.70
C PHE A 9 14.71 14.93 -16.82
N ILE A 10 14.14 15.59 -17.83
CA ILE A 10 14.89 16.27 -18.89
C ILE A 10 14.68 17.77 -18.68
N ALA A 11 15.70 18.46 -18.18
CA ALA A 11 15.66 19.90 -17.93
C ALA A 11 16.13 20.67 -19.16
N ILE A 12 15.28 21.58 -19.68
CA ILE A 12 15.56 22.37 -20.88
C ILE A 12 15.50 23.86 -20.55
N ASP A 13 16.59 24.58 -20.83
CA ASP A 13 16.68 26.05 -20.74
C ASP A 13 17.24 26.61 -22.06
N GLY A 14 16.35 27.15 -22.90
CA GLY A 14 16.69 27.62 -24.24
C GLY A 14 17.26 26.49 -25.11
N THR A 15 18.55 26.57 -25.47
CA THR A 15 19.25 25.51 -26.23
C THR A 15 20.03 24.55 -25.33
N ALA A 16 20.03 24.75 -24.01
CA ALA A 16 20.70 23.87 -23.06
C ALA A 16 19.75 22.74 -22.65
N THR A 17 20.27 21.52 -22.63
CA THR A 17 19.56 20.32 -22.14
C THR A 17 20.45 19.65 -21.10
N ALA A 18 19.85 19.25 -19.98
CA ALA A 18 20.46 18.40 -18.97
C ALA A 18 19.47 17.30 -18.59
N TYR A 19 20.01 16.20 -18.08
CA TYR A 19 19.23 15.07 -17.58
C TYR A 19 19.42 15.02 -16.07
N TYR A 20 18.34 14.87 -15.31
CA TYR A 20 18.40 14.59 -13.89
C TYR A 20 17.85 13.19 -13.69
N GLU A 21 18.73 12.32 -13.23
CA GLU A 21 18.57 10.87 -13.14
C GLU A 21 19.04 10.41 -11.76
N ASP A 22 18.71 9.19 -11.38
CA ASP A 22 19.29 8.54 -10.22
C ASP A 22 20.83 8.55 -10.33
N ASP A 23 21.49 8.54 -9.19
CA ASP A 23 22.94 8.65 -9.17
C ASP A 23 23.62 7.32 -9.59
N GLY A 24 24.94 7.24 -9.45
CA GLY A 24 25.67 6.03 -9.84
C GLY A 24 25.40 4.81 -8.96
N SER A 25 24.87 5.00 -7.76
CA SER A 25 24.60 3.96 -6.76
C SER A 25 23.26 3.24 -7.04
N ARG A 26 22.30 3.95 -7.66
CA ARG A 26 20.94 3.48 -7.96
C ARG A 26 20.15 3.06 -6.72
N ASP A 27 20.36 3.78 -5.63
CA ASP A 27 19.64 3.61 -4.37
C ASP A 27 18.45 4.57 -4.22
N GLY A 28 18.02 5.23 -5.31
CA GLY A 28 16.86 6.12 -5.26
C GLY A 28 17.21 7.47 -4.63
N GLY A 29 16.25 8.10 -3.95
CA GLY A 29 16.46 9.37 -3.27
C GLY A 29 16.94 10.50 -4.21
N TRP A 30 17.99 11.21 -3.81
CA TRP A 30 18.50 12.36 -4.56
C TRP A 30 19.28 11.93 -5.80
N GLY A 31 18.91 12.47 -6.95
CA GLY A 31 19.61 12.23 -8.21
C GLY A 31 20.82 13.11 -8.45
N GLN A 32 21.44 12.87 -9.59
CA GLN A 32 22.53 13.65 -10.14
C GLN A 32 22.18 14.22 -11.52
N THR A 33 22.72 15.40 -11.83
CA THR A 33 22.63 15.99 -13.17
C THR A 33 23.68 15.42 -14.13
N PHE A 34 23.27 15.06 -15.34
CA PHE A 34 24.12 14.59 -16.43
C PHE A 34 23.95 15.47 -17.69
N ALA A 35 25.04 15.62 -18.45
CA ALA A 35 25.00 16.33 -19.74
C ALA A 35 24.32 15.49 -20.84
N GLU A 36 24.43 14.16 -20.74
CA GLU A 36 23.77 13.17 -21.58
C GLU A 36 23.19 12.08 -20.66
N SER A 37 21.99 11.60 -20.98
CA SER A 37 21.31 10.53 -20.25
C SER A 37 22.21 9.31 -20.05
N GLN A 38 22.33 8.85 -18.80
CA GLN A 38 22.99 7.58 -18.45
C GLN A 38 21.98 6.42 -18.38
N ASP A 39 20.69 6.74 -18.40
CA ASP A 39 19.60 5.78 -18.19
C ASP A 39 19.55 5.22 -16.77
N ASN A 40 19.93 6.05 -15.79
CA ASN A 40 19.74 5.76 -14.38
C ASN A 40 18.34 6.22 -13.95
N SER A 41 17.30 5.59 -14.47
CA SER A 41 15.93 5.99 -14.14
C SER A 41 15.56 5.54 -12.71
N TRP A 42 14.78 6.36 -12.00
CA TRP A 42 14.16 5.94 -10.73
C TRP A 42 13.02 4.98 -10.96
N GLN A 43 12.79 4.10 -9.98
CA GLN A 43 11.62 3.24 -9.95
C GLN A 43 10.41 4.01 -9.40
N LEU A 44 9.25 3.86 -10.03
CA LEU A 44 7.96 4.26 -9.48
C LEU A 44 7.07 3.02 -9.37
N THR A 45 6.83 2.58 -8.14
CA THR A 45 6.01 1.40 -7.84
C THR A 45 4.53 1.80 -7.71
N VAL A 46 3.69 1.28 -8.60
CA VAL A 46 2.23 1.43 -8.52
C VAL A 46 1.66 0.11 -8.06
N TYR A 47 1.08 0.09 -6.86
CA TYR A 47 0.52 -1.12 -6.26
C TYR A 47 -1.00 -0.99 -6.08
N ASN A 48 -1.65 -2.11 -5.79
CA ASN A 48 -3.08 -2.12 -5.51
C ASN A 48 -3.37 -1.33 -4.21
N PRO A 49 -4.22 -0.29 -4.22
CA PRO A 49 -4.54 0.47 -3.01
C PRO A 49 -5.25 -0.35 -1.93
N ALA A 50 -5.85 -1.49 -2.30
CA ALA A 50 -6.43 -2.46 -1.37
C ALA A 50 -5.44 -3.56 -0.94
N PHE A 51 -4.16 -3.45 -1.31
CA PHE A 51 -3.14 -4.38 -0.84
C PHE A 51 -3.07 -4.34 0.68
N HIS A 52 -3.16 -5.51 1.29
CA HIS A 52 -3.05 -5.69 2.73
C HIS A 52 -2.25 -6.96 3.02
N THR A 53 -1.37 -6.88 4.01
CA THR A 53 -0.64 -8.02 4.57
C THR A 53 -1.16 -8.35 5.97
N PRO A 54 -1.11 -9.62 6.42
CA PRO A 54 -1.65 -10.01 7.72
C PRO A 54 -1.02 -9.22 8.87
N ASP A 55 -1.81 -8.53 9.68
CA ASP A 55 -1.28 -7.64 10.73
C ASP A 55 -0.41 -8.36 11.77
N TRP A 56 -0.64 -9.65 11.99
CA TRP A 56 0.18 -10.44 12.93
C TRP A 56 1.64 -10.52 12.48
N VAL A 57 1.93 -10.54 11.17
CA VAL A 57 3.32 -10.64 10.67
C VAL A 57 4.09 -9.33 10.86
N LYS A 58 3.42 -8.18 10.72
CA LYS A 58 4.01 -6.86 11.00
C LYS A 58 4.44 -6.72 12.46
N ASN A 59 3.80 -7.49 13.35
CA ASN A 59 4.11 -7.56 14.77
C ASN A 59 4.97 -8.78 15.14
N ALA A 60 5.36 -9.60 14.17
CA ALA A 60 6.04 -10.85 14.43
C ALA A 60 7.52 -10.65 14.77
N ILE A 61 8.04 -11.61 15.53
CA ILE A 61 9.45 -11.95 15.66
C ILE A 61 9.51 -13.41 15.23
N ILE A 62 10.01 -13.63 14.02
CA ILE A 62 10.05 -14.94 13.38
C ILE A 62 11.31 -15.67 13.83
N TYR A 63 11.18 -16.95 14.14
CA TYR A 63 12.30 -17.82 14.47
C TYR A 63 12.37 -18.97 13.45
N GLN A 64 13.43 -18.99 12.64
CA GLN A 64 13.66 -20.02 11.64
C GLN A 64 14.28 -21.26 12.28
N ILE A 65 13.65 -22.42 12.08
CA ILE A 65 14.09 -23.72 12.58
C ILE A 65 14.43 -24.64 11.40
N PHE A 66 15.66 -25.16 11.43
CA PHE A 66 16.04 -26.35 10.66
C PHE A 66 15.81 -27.59 11.54
N PRO A 67 14.75 -28.39 11.32
CA PRO A 67 14.23 -29.33 12.34
C PRO A 67 15.26 -30.35 12.82
N ASP A 68 15.96 -31.04 11.91
CA ASP A 68 16.98 -32.08 12.22
C ASP A 68 18.10 -31.58 13.15
N ARG A 69 18.30 -30.26 13.23
CA ARG A 69 19.42 -29.62 13.95
C ARG A 69 18.97 -28.82 15.16
N PHE A 70 17.67 -28.72 15.42
CA PHE A 70 17.20 -27.89 16.53
C PHE A 70 17.16 -28.66 17.85
N ARG A 71 16.47 -29.80 17.90
CA ARG A 71 16.46 -30.69 19.07
C ARG A 71 15.86 -32.06 18.77
N ASP A 72 16.50 -33.12 19.25
CA ASP A 72 15.93 -34.47 19.35
C ASP A 72 14.97 -34.54 20.57
N GLY A 73 13.67 -34.65 20.30
CA GLY A 73 12.65 -34.85 21.34
C GLY A 73 12.16 -36.30 21.44
N ASP A 74 12.23 -37.05 20.36
CA ASP A 74 11.85 -38.46 20.29
C ASP A 74 12.82 -39.28 19.43
N GLY A 75 13.97 -39.63 20.01
CA GLY A 75 14.93 -40.54 19.38
C GLY A 75 14.44 -41.97 19.04
N THR A 76 13.13 -42.26 19.08
CA THR A 76 12.55 -43.45 18.43
C THR A 76 12.20 -43.24 16.96
N ASN A 77 12.08 -41.99 16.51
CA ASN A 77 11.88 -41.62 15.09
C ASN A 77 13.21 -41.31 14.36
N ASP A 78 14.31 -41.30 15.10
CA ASP A 78 15.66 -41.10 14.60
C ASP A 78 15.95 -41.97 13.35
N PRO A 79 16.45 -41.36 12.25
CA PRO A 79 16.70 -42.09 11.03
C PRO A 79 17.66 -43.27 11.24
N GLU A 80 17.21 -44.49 10.90
CA GLU A 80 17.97 -45.72 11.08
C GLU A 80 19.05 -45.89 9.99
N PRO A 81 20.29 -46.31 10.32
CA PRO A 81 21.31 -46.64 9.32
C PRO A 81 20.83 -47.73 8.34
N GLY A 82 21.06 -47.57 7.04
CA GLY A 82 20.62 -48.55 6.02
C GLY A 82 19.43 -48.08 5.15
N ARG A 83 18.82 -46.91 5.45
CA ARG A 83 17.69 -46.34 4.68
C ARG A 83 18.14 -45.86 3.30
N PHE A 84 17.26 -46.00 2.31
CA PHE A 84 17.47 -45.52 0.94
C PHE A 84 17.99 -44.08 0.88
N PHE A 85 18.97 -43.84 0.03
CA PHE A 85 19.47 -42.51 -0.32
C PHE A 85 20.02 -42.54 -1.75
N TYR A 86 19.14 -42.29 -2.74
CA TYR A 86 19.48 -42.20 -4.17
C TYR A 86 20.36 -43.35 -4.68
N ASP A 87 21.42 -43.03 -5.44
CA ASP A 87 22.33 -44.00 -6.06
C ASP A 87 23.40 -44.55 -5.08
N GLU A 88 23.29 -44.30 -3.77
CA GLU A 88 24.26 -44.75 -2.78
C GLU A 88 24.07 -46.23 -2.40
N ALA A 89 25.11 -47.04 -2.62
CA ALA A 89 25.07 -48.47 -2.38
C ALA A 89 24.98 -48.79 -0.88
N GLY A 90 23.79 -49.20 -0.42
CA GLY A 90 23.55 -49.68 0.95
C GLY A 90 22.84 -48.69 1.85
N GLY A 91 22.51 -47.50 1.35
CA GLY A 91 21.67 -46.52 2.04
C GLY A 91 22.26 -46.07 3.38
N THR A 92 23.14 -45.08 3.40
CA THR A 92 23.85 -44.73 4.63
C THR A 92 23.51 -43.34 5.08
N ILE A 93 22.54 -43.23 5.99
CA ILE A 93 22.48 -42.11 6.93
C ILE A 93 23.82 -42.05 7.66
N TYR A 94 24.45 -40.88 7.55
CA TYR A 94 25.70 -40.54 8.21
C TYR A 94 25.38 -39.75 9.49
N ARG A 95 26.15 -39.98 10.56
CA ARG A 95 26.16 -39.11 11.74
C ARG A 95 27.57 -38.63 11.95
N SER A 96 27.77 -37.32 12.08
CA SER A 96 29.10 -36.74 12.29
C SER A 96 29.82 -37.38 13.47
N ASP A 97 31.01 -37.94 13.22
CA ASP A 97 31.96 -38.38 14.25
C ASP A 97 33.41 -38.08 13.79
N PRO A 98 34.03 -37.00 14.29
CA PRO A 98 35.39 -36.62 13.92
C PRO A 98 36.48 -37.50 14.55
N THR A 99 36.11 -38.48 15.39
CA THR A 99 37.07 -39.27 16.19
C THR A 99 37.12 -40.76 15.84
N GLY A 100 36.23 -41.25 14.98
CA GLY A 100 36.03 -42.68 14.76
C GLY A 100 35.45 -43.41 15.99
N SER A 101 34.86 -42.65 16.92
CA SER A 101 34.13 -43.18 18.07
C SER A 101 32.65 -43.34 17.72
N THR A 102 32.05 -44.47 18.06
CA THR A 102 30.61 -44.71 17.81
C THR A 102 29.67 -43.83 18.66
N SER A 103 30.07 -42.61 19.06
CA SER A 103 29.23 -41.68 19.80
C SER A 103 28.40 -40.85 18.83
N ASN A 104 27.09 -41.12 18.79
CA ASN A 104 26.10 -40.32 18.08
C ASN A 104 25.77 -39.06 18.90
N ASP A 105 26.81 -38.33 19.34
CA ASP A 105 26.64 -37.21 20.26
C ASP A 105 26.06 -36.00 19.51
N TRP A 106 24.98 -35.41 20.04
CA TRP A 106 24.26 -34.28 19.45
C TRP A 106 25.17 -33.09 19.15
N ASN A 107 25.99 -32.67 20.12
CA ASN A 107 26.86 -31.49 19.99
C ASN A 107 28.13 -31.72 19.14
N THR A 108 28.17 -32.79 18.34
CA THR A 108 29.29 -33.06 17.44
C THR A 108 29.24 -32.13 16.22
N PRO A 109 30.35 -31.45 15.87
CA PRO A 109 30.36 -30.55 14.71
C PRO A 109 30.04 -31.28 13.41
N VAL A 110 29.36 -30.60 12.50
CA VAL A 110 29.14 -31.11 11.14
C VAL A 110 30.49 -31.39 10.50
N CYS A 111 30.69 -32.63 10.05
CA CYS A 111 31.90 -33.06 9.37
C CYS A 111 32.05 -32.36 8.01
N ASP A 112 33.27 -32.29 7.48
CA ASP A 112 33.49 -31.73 6.15
C ASP A 112 33.26 -32.80 5.06
N PRO A 113 32.19 -32.72 4.25
CA PRO A 113 31.93 -33.70 3.20
C PRO A 113 32.98 -33.72 2.08
N ARG A 114 33.89 -32.75 2.04
CA ARG A 114 35.02 -32.70 1.11
C ARG A 114 36.26 -33.38 1.69
N SER A 115 36.27 -33.65 2.99
CA SER A 115 37.33 -34.39 3.68
C SER A 115 37.32 -35.84 3.20
N ALA A 116 38.48 -36.31 2.73
CA ALA A 116 38.63 -37.70 2.30
C ALA A 116 38.65 -38.73 3.45
N ILE A 117 38.52 -38.28 4.70
CA ILE A 117 38.75 -39.09 5.90
C ILE A 117 37.52 -39.13 6.82
N ASP A 118 36.79 -38.02 6.95
CA ASP A 118 35.68 -37.91 7.92
C ASP A 118 34.37 -38.42 7.32
N CYS A 119 33.82 -37.73 6.30
CA CYS A 119 32.52 -38.05 5.70
C CYS A 119 32.45 -37.75 4.18
N PRO A 120 33.34 -38.34 3.35
CA PRO A 120 33.50 -37.93 1.97
C PRO A 120 32.22 -38.14 1.14
N GLY A 121 31.64 -37.02 0.68
CA GLY A 121 30.43 -36.99 -0.16
C GLY A 121 29.12 -36.86 0.61
N ASP A 122 29.16 -36.84 1.94
CA ASP A 122 27.96 -36.90 2.81
C ASP A 122 27.38 -35.50 3.10
N TYR A 123 26.85 -34.81 2.09
CA TYR A 123 26.29 -33.45 2.23
C TYR A 123 24.87 -33.46 2.83
N SER A 124 23.94 -34.18 2.20
CA SER A 124 22.51 -34.15 2.51
C SER A 124 21.99 -35.38 3.27
N ASN A 125 22.86 -36.35 3.55
CA ASN A 125 22.57 -37.60 4.25
C ASN A 125 23.13 -37.63 5.69
N ASN A 126 23.60 -36.49 6.22
CA ASN A 126 24.06 -36.35 7.60
C ASN A 126 22.90 -35.94 8.54
N PHE A 127 22.54 -36.78 9.50
CA PHE A 127 21.38 -36.58 10.38
C PHE A 127 21.76 -36.53 11.86
N TYR A 128 21.04 -35.72 12.63
CA TYR A 128 21.24 -35.56 14.07
C TYR A 128 20.06 -36.05 14.91
N GLY A 129 18.87 -36.16 14.31
CA GLY A 129 17.67 -36.68 15.00
C GLY A 129 16.71 -35.59 15.49
N GLY A 130 16.91 -34.33 15.08
CA GLY A 130 16.02 -33.26 15.49
C GLY A 130 14.62 -33.39 14.88
N ASP A 131 13.58 -33.11 15.67
CA ASP A 131 12.19 -33.40 15.30
C ASP A 131 11.17 -32.38 15.85
N LEU A 132 9.89 -32.55 15.49
CA LEU A 132 8.82 -31.65 15.94
C LEU A 132 8.54 -31.78 17.45
N GLN A 133 8.80 -32.95 18.05
CA GLN A 133 8.66 -33.13 19.50
C GLN A 133 9.70 -32.30 20.27
N GLY A 134 10.93 -32.24 19.77
CA GLY A 134 12.00 -31.42 20.34
C GLY A 134 11.68 -29.93 20.27
N VAL A 135 11.00 -29.49 19.22
CA VAL A 135 10.47 -28.12 19.11
C VAL A 135 9.38 -27.87 20.15
N ILE A 136 8.39 -28.78 20.27
CA ILE A 136 7.33 -28.70 21.31
C ILE A 136 7.97 -28.55 22.70
N ASP A 137 8.98 -29.37 22.99
CA ASP A 137 9.65 -29.38 24.30
C ASP A 137 10.49 -28.10 24.57
N LYS A 138 10.75 -27.26 23.55
CA LYS A 138 11.46 -25.98 23.68
C LYS A 138 10.60 -24.76 23.35
N LEU A 139 9.28 -24.88 23.21
CA LEU A 139 8.40 -23.72 23.02
C LEU A 139 8.52 -22.69 24.16
N ASP A 140 8.76 -23.14 25.40
CA ASP A 140 8.98 -22.23 26.54
C ASP A 140 10.26 -21.40 26.37
N TYR A 141 11.31 -21.96 25.76
CA TYR A 141 12.54 -21.23 25.41
C TYR A 141 12.26 -20.14 24.38
N LEU A 142 11.52 -20.48 23.31
CA LEU A 142 11.15 -19.52 22.27
C LEU A 142 10.24 -18.41 22.81
N GLN A 143 9.31 -18.76 23.70
CA GLN A 143 8.44 -17.79 24.35
C GLN A 143 9.22 -16.85 25.26
N GLU A 144 10.17 -17.37 26.03
CA GLU A 144 11.08 -16.57 26.86
C GLU A 144 11.99 -15.66 26.02
N LEU A 145 12.36 -16.10 24.81
CA LEU A 145 13.09 -15.29 23.83
C LEU A 145 12.23 -14.16 23.24
N GLY A 146 10.90 -14.24 23.32
CA GLY A 146 9.96 -13.26 22.78
C GLY A 146 9.50 -13.55 21.35
N VAL A 147 9.70 -14.77 20.86
CA VAL A 147 9.27 -15.24 19.54
C VAL A 147 7.75 -15.27 19.45
N THR A 148 7.20 -14.85 18.31
CA THR A 148 5.76 -14.84 18.02
C THR A 148 5.41 -15.54 16.72
N ALA A 149 6.39 -16.03 15.96
CA ALA A 149 6.17 -16.89 14.81
C ALA A 149 7.34 -17.85 14.61
N ILE A 150 7.07 -19.07 14.14
CA ILE A 150 8.09 -20.06 13.82
C ILE A 150 8.02 -20.35 12.32
N TYR A 151 9.14 -20.18 11.63
CA TYR A 151 9.31 -20.60 10.26
C TYR A 151 10.10 -21.91 10.23
N PHE A 152 9.54 -22.95 9.62
CA PHE A 152 10.24 -24.21 9.43
C PHE A 152 10.80 -24.31 8.02
N ASN A 153 12.07 -24.70 7.91
CA ASN A 153 12.55 -25.39 6.71
C ASN A 153 11.68 -26.64 6.43
N PRO A 154 11.75 -27.26 5.23
CA PRO A 154 10.78 -28.27 4.81
C PRO A 154 10.64 -29.43 5.81
N ILE A 155 9.38 -29.79 6.12
CA ILE A 155 9.03 -30.84 7.09
C ILE A 155 8.34 -32.06 6.47
N PHE A 156 8.08 -32.02 5.16
CA PHE A 156 7.38 -33.10 4.45
C PHE A 156 8.31 -34.28 4.16
N GLU A 157 7.74 -35.46 3.94
CA GLU A 157 8.48 -36.70 3.72
C GLU A 157 9.51 -36.52 2.60
N SER A 158 10.76 -36.89 2.90
CA SER A 158 11.92 -36.73 2.01
C SER A 158 13.09 -37.60 2.51
N PRO A 159 13.95 -38.10 1.60
CA PRO A 159 15.13 -38.87 1.96
C PRO A 159 16.29 -38.04 2.55
N SER A 160 16.34 -36.73 2.34
CA SER A 160 17.44 -35.89 2.82
C SER A 160 17.20 -35.28 4.21
N ASN A 161 18.26 -34.68 4.77
CA ASN A 161 18.19 -33.91 6.02
C ASN A 161 17.52 -32.54 5.86
N HIS A 162 17.57 -31.94 4.66
CA HIS A 162 17.05 -30.59 4.36
C HIS A 162 15.64 -30.61 3.77
N LYS A 163 15.24 -31.74 3.18
CA LYS A 163 13.90 -32.07 2.72
C LYS A 163 13.32 -31.28 1.54
N TYR A 164 14.09 -30.38 0.92
CA TYR A 164 13.76 -29.74 -0.36
C TYR A 164 13.46 -30.73 -1.52
N ASP A 165 14.06 -31.90 -1.50
CA ASP A 165 13.67 -33.06 -2.31
C ASP A 165 12.43 -33.74 -1.70
N THR A 166 11.25 -33.11 -1.84
CA THR A 166 9.99 -33.64 -1.26
C THR A 166 9.52 -34.91 -1.96
N ALA A 167 9.33 -35.99 -1.21
CA ALA A 167 8.81 -37.27 -1.68
C ALA A 167 7.26 -37.34 -1.63
N ASP A 168 6.64 -36.76 -0.59
CA ASP A 168 5.19 -36.63 -0.45
C ASP A 168 4.78 -35.37 0.35
N TYR A 169 4.16 -34.40 -0.32
CA TYR A 169 3.66 -33.16 0.30
C TYR A 169 2.52 -33.37 1.32
N ASN A 170 1.84 -34.52 1.31
CA ASN A 170 0.68 -34.77 2.18
C ASN A 170 1.05 -35.39 3.53
N SER A 171 2.34 -35.68 3.73
CA SER A 171 2.83 -36.41 4.90
C SER A 171 3.97 -35.66 5.57
N ILE A 172 3.89 -35.47 6.89
CA ILE A 172 5.04 -35.09 7.70
C ILE A 172 6.08 -36.20 7.60
N SER A 173 7.35 -35.80 7.46
CA SER A 173 8.47 -36.75 7.42
C SER A 173 8.47 -37.65 8.65
N ALA A 174 8.60 -38.95 8.44
CA ALA A 174 8.69 -39.91 9.55
C ALA A 174 9.86 -39.61 10.51
N ASP A 175 10.94 -39.01 9.99
CA ASP A 175 12.09 -38.55 10.79
C ASP A 175 11.76 -37.41 11.76
N PHE A 176 10.65 -36.68 11.55
CA PHE A 176 10.26 -35.51 12.34
C PHE A 176 9.00 -35.75 13.19
N GLY A 177 8.29 -36.86 12.95
CA GLY A 177 7.06 -37.23 13.64
C GLY A 177 5.94 -37.63 12.68
N ASP A 178 4.72 -37.19 12.98
CA ASP A 178 3.53 -37.44 12.15
C ASP A 178 2.56 -36.25 12.18
N LEU A 179 1.41 -36.39 11.52
CA LEU A 179 0.35 -35.37 11.51
C LEU A 179 -0.16 -35.03 12.92
N THR A 180 -0.22 -36.00 13.84
CA THR A 180 -0.67 -35.77 15.22
C THR A 180 0.34 -34.93 15.98
N THR A 181 1.64 -35.19 15.79
CA THR A 181 2.70 -34.36 16.36
C THR A 181 2.64 -32.94 15.82
N PHE A 182 2.43 -32.76 14.51
CA PHE A 182 2.25 -31.42 13.92
C PHE A 182 1.03 -30.68 14.49
N GLN A 183 -0.13 -31.34 14.58
CA GLN A 183 -1.33 -30.73 15.18
C GLN A 183 -1.14 -30.39 16.66
N THR A 184 -0.35 -31.18 17.38
CA THR A 184 0.03 -30.88 18.77
C THR A 184 0.90 -29.64 18.83
N LEU A 185 1.92 -29.54 17.96
CA LEU A 185 2.75 -28.34 17.83
C LEU A 185 1.89 -27.10 17.53
N ALA A 186 1.03 -27.17 16.51
CA ALA A 186 0.13 -26.07 16.14
C ALA A 186 -0.80 -25.63 17.30
N THR A 187 -1.29 -26.59 18.08
CA THR A 187 -2.10 -26.29 19.27
C THR A 187 -1.26 -25.58 20.34
N GLU A 188 -0.04 -26.05 20.60
CA GLU A 188 0.83 -25.51 21.63
C GLU A 188 1.44 -24.14 21.26
N THR A 189 1.71 -23.88 19.98
CA THR A 189 2.11 -22.56 19.48
C THR A 189 0.93 -21.58 19.55
N SER A 190 -0.26 -21.99 19.11
CA SER A 190 -1.48 -21.17 19.20
C SER A 190 -1.79 -20.78 20.65
N ASN A 191 -1.67 -21.71 21.61
CA ASN A 191 -1.82 -21.43 23.04
C ASN A 191 -0.83 -20.39 23.59
N ARG A 192 0.29 -20.16 22.89
CA ARG A 192 1.33 -19.18 23.22
C ARG A 192 1.26 -17.91 22.38
N GLY A 193 0.29 -17.79 21.48
CA GLY A 193 0.20 -16.68 20.53
C GLY A 193 1.31 -16.69 19.48
N MET A 194 1.81 -17.88 19.12
CA MET A 194 2.81 -18.07 18.09
C MET A 194 2.18 -18.64 16.81
N SER A 195 2.55 -18.05 15.67
CA SER A 195 2.15 -18.53 14.34
C SER A 195 3.15 -19.55 13.76
N ILE A 196 2.71 -20.40 12.82
CA ILE A 196 3.57 -21.35 12.08
C ILE A 196 3.61 -21.00 10.60
N ILE A 197 4.81 -20.84 10.05
CA ILE A 197 5.08 -20.64 8.62
C ILE A 197 5.77 -21.91 8.09
N LEU A 198 5.23 -22.52 7.04
CA LEU A 198 5.78 -23.71 6.40
C LEU A 198 6.58 -23.36 5.14
N ASP A 199 7.59 -24.17 4.81
CA ASP A 199 8.31 -24.07 3.54
C ASP A 199 7.57 -24.83 2.42
N GLY A 200 7.18 -24.11 1.38
CA GLY A 200 6.45 -24.60 0.22
C GLY A 200 7.40 -24.79 -0.97
N VAL A 201 7.91 -26.01 -1.12
CA VAL A 201 8.85 -26.38 -2.21
C VAL A 201 8.06 -26.79 -3.45
N PHE A 202 7.50 -25.81 -4.17
CA PHE A 202 6.53 -26.06 -5.26
C PHE A 202 7.12 -26.00 -6.67
N ASN A 203 8.41 -25.69 -6.80
CA ASN A 203 9.13 -25.70 -8.08
C ASN A 203 9.51 -27.12 -8.55
N HIS A 204 9.80 -28.03 -7.62
CA HIS A 204 10.34 -29.35 -7.91
C HIS A 204 9.97 -30.36 -6.82
N THR A 205 10.12 -31.66 -7.11
CA THR A 205 9.96 -32.77 -6.14
C THR A 205 11.25 -33.57 -6.03
N SER A 206 11.31 -34.57 -5.13
CA SER A 206 12.33 -35.62 -5.18
C SER A 206 12.22 -36.47 -6.45
N SER A 207 13.35 -36.96 -6.95
CA SER A 207 13.39 -38.03 -7.94
C SER A 207 12.93 -39.38 -7.37
N ASP A 208 12.84 -39.52 -6.05
CA ASP A 208 12.20 -40.64 -5.35
C ASP A 208 10.85 -40.24 -4.74
N SER A 209 10.12 -39.34 -5.36
CA SER A 209 8.76 -38.99 -4.92
C SER A 209 7.73 -40.00 -5.40
N ILE A 210 6.55 -40.05 -4.75
CA ILE A 210 5.40 -40.84 -5.21
C ILE A 210 4.92 -40.47 -6.63
N TYR A 211 5.30 -39.26 -7.07
CA TYR A 211 4.93 -38.68 -8.36
C TYR A 211 5.95 -39.05 -9.45
N PHE A 212 7.26 -39.02 -9.13
CA PHE A 212 8.33 -39.27 -10.09
C PHE A 212 8.81 -40.74 -10.07
N ASP A 213 9.10 -41.27 -8.89
CA ASP A 213 9.53 -42.64 -8.56
C ASP A 213 10.63 -43.22 -9.49
N ARG A 214 11.83 -42.64 -9.48
CA ARG A 214 12.98 -43.14 -10.26
C ARG A 214 13.49 -44.50 -9.79
N TYR A 215 13.23 -44.87 -8.55
CA TYR A 215 13.82 -46.05 -7.90
C TYR A 215 12.83 -47.19 -7.68
N SER A 216 11.57 -47.03 -8.11
CA SER A 216 10.49 -48.01 -7.95
C SER A 216 10.23 -48.37 -6.48
N ASN A 217 10.26 -47.36 -5.61
CA ASN A 217 10.06 -47.52 -4.17
C ASN A 217 8.58 -47.49 -3.77
N PHE A 218 7.68 -47.05 -4.65
CA PHE A 218 6.26 -46.88 -4.35
C PHE A 218 5.37 -47.87 -5.12
N PRO A 219 4.16 -48.19 -4.61
CA PRO A 219 3.21 -49.02 -5.32
C PRO A 219 2.51 -48.28 -6.47
N GLU A 220 2.39 -46.95 -6.39
CA GLU A 220 1.96 -46.08 -7.47
C GLU A 220 3.00 -46.06 -8.60
N VAL A 221 2.54 -45.92 -9.85
CA VAL A 221 3.46 -45.89 -11.00
C VAL A 221 3.88 -44.45 -11.28
N GLY A 222 5.13 -44.10 -10.96
CA GLY A 222 5.68 -42.75 -11.11
C GLY A 222 5.94 -42.34 -12.56
N ALA A 223 6.16 -41.03 -12.77
CA ALA A 223 6.44 -40.42 -14.07
C ALA A 223 7.70 -41.01 -14.76
N CYS A 224 8.68 -41.44 -13.95
CA CYS A 224 9.93 -42.04 -14.38
C CYS A 224 9.77 -43.53 -14.77
N GLU A 225 8.73 -44.20 -14.25
CA GLU A 225 8.51 -45.64 -14.43
C GLU A 225 7.61 -45.99 -15.62
N SER A 226 6.69 -45.09 -16.02
CA SER A 226 5.78 -45.31 -17.15
C SER A 226 5.53 -44.06 -17.99
N GLU A 227 5.61 -44.18 -19.32
CA GLU A 227 5.11 -43.14 -20.26
C GLU A 227 3.57 -42.96 -20.16
N THR A 228 2.87 -43.92 -19.53
CA THR A 228 1.43 -43.86 -19.28
C THR A 228 1.08 -43.54 -17.82
N SER A 229 2.07 -43.16 -17.01
CA SER A 229 1.83 -42.70 -15.64
C SER A 229 0.92 -41.46 -15.65
N PRO A 230 -0.04 -41.34 -14.72
CA PRO A 230 -0.85 -40.12 -14.58
C PRO A 230 0.00 -38.88 -14.24
N TYR A 231 1.21 -39.08 -13.69
CA TYR A 231 2.15 -38.02 -13.33
C TYR A 231 3.12 -37.66 -14.46
N ARG A 232 3.05 -38.34 -15.61
CA ARG A 232 4.06 -38.16 -16.68
C ARG A 232 4.16 -36.72 -17.17
N ASP A 233 3.01 -36.07 -17.35
CA ASP A 233 2.93 -34.69 -17.84
C ASP A 233 3.17 -33.63 -16.73
N TRP A 234 3.52 -34.06 -15.51
CA TRP A 234 3.89 -33.15 -14.42
C TRP A 234 5.34 -32.69 -14.51
N TYR A 235 6.19 -33.31 -15.34
CA TYR A 235 7.63 -33.05 -15.43
C TYR A 235 8.11 -32.86 -16.86
N TYR A 236 9.23 -32.16 -17.05
CA TYR A 236 9.82 -31.92 -18.37
C TYR A 236 10.88 -32.99 -18.72
N PHE A 237 10.56 -33.93 -19.61
CA PHE A 237 11.53 -34.90 -20.13
C PHE A 237 12.14 -34.45 -21.47
N THR A 238 13.47 -34.51 -21.59
CA THR A 238 14.20 -34.12 -22.82
C THR A 238 14.83 -35.34 -23.50
N ASP A 239 14.36 -35.66 -24.71
CA ASP A 239 14.88 -36.68 -25.65
C ASP A 239 15.09 -38.13 -25.12
N VAL A 240 13.98 -38.84 -24.90
CA VAL A 240 13.92 -40.31 -24.92
C VAL A 240 13.40 -40.77 -26.29
N THR A 241 14.16 -41.63 -26.99
CA THR A 241 13.69 -42.21 -28.26
C THR A 241 12.39 -43.00 -28.00
N PRO A 242 11.30 -42.81 -28.77
CA PRO A 242 10.05 -43.54 -28.55
C PRO A 242 10.29 -45.06 -28.45
N GLY A 243 10.00 -45.65 -27.30
CA GLY A 243 10.15 -47.09 -27.03
C GLY A 243 11.40 -47.52 -26.24
N THR A 244 12.20 -46.61 -25.68
CA THR A 244 13.32 -46.96 -24.77
C THR A 244 12.91 -47.19 -23.32
N GLY A 245 11.74 -46.70 -22.93
CA GLY A 245 11.27 -46.70 -21.55
C GLY A 245 11.47 -45.34 -20.87
N PRO A 246 10.63 -45.01 -19.88
CA PRO A 246 10.39 -43.64 -19.38
C PRO A 246 11.53 -43.00 -18.58
N CYS A 247 12.40 -43.81 -17.95
CA CYS A 247 13.65 -43.36 -17.34
C CYS A 247 14.89 -44.12 -17.81
N VAL A 248 14.86 -44.55 -19.06
CA VAL A 248 16.01 -45.18 -19.70
C VAL A 248 16.65 -44.13 -20.61
N GLY A 249 17.96 -43.91 -20.45
CA GLY A 249 18.72 -43.03 -21.32
C GLY A 249 18.59 -43.44 -22.78
N SER A 250 18.85 -42.52 -23.71
CA SER A 250 18.70 -42.76 -25.15
C SER A 250 19.60 -43.91 -25.66
N ASP A 251 20.61 -44.31 -24.88
CA ASP A 251 21.52 -45.43 -25.11
C ASP A 251 21.06 -46.77 -24.50
N GLY A 252 19.91 -46.80 -23.82
CA GLY A 252 19.37 -47.97 -23.13
C GLY A 252 19.80 -48.12 -21.66
N THR A 253 20.52 -47.15 -21.09
CA THR A 253 20.95 -47.19 -19.68
C THR A 253 19.77 -46.91 -18.73
N PRO A 254 19.41 -47.83 -17.81
CA PRO A 254 18.37 -47.57 -16.81
C PRO A 254 18.71 -46.37 -15.93
N ASN A 255 17.69 -45.65 -15.47
CA ASN A 255 17.76 -44.48 -14.61
C ASN A 255 18.65 -43.35 -15.17
N ALA A 256 18.80 -43.27 -16.49
CA ALA A 256 19.67 -42.29 -17.16
C ALA A 256 18.93 -41.43 -18.19
N ALA A 257 17.60 -41.30 -18.06
CA ALA A 257 16.85 -40.36 -18.89
C ALA A 257 17.20 -38.92 -18.53
N THR A 258 17.19 -38.05 -19.53
CA THR A 258 17.37 -36.61 -19.34
C THR A 258 16.01 -35.96 -19.08
N TYR A 259 15.93 -35.15 -18.04
CA TYR A 259 14.78 -34.32 -17.67
C TYR A 259 15.28 -32.99 -17.14
N GLU A 260 14.42 -31.98 -17.12
CA GLU A 260 14.74 -30.71 -16.48
C GLU A 260 14.67 -30.88 -14.97
N SER A 261 15.70 -30.38 -14.29
CA SER A 261 15.80 -30.41 -12.85
C SER A 261 16.41 -29.10 -12.36
N TRP A 262 16.09 -28.74 -11.12
CA TRP A 262 16.56 -27.49 -10.55
C TRP A 262 18.09 -27.46 -10.49
N PHE A 263 18.70 -26.46 -11.13
CA PHE A 263 20.14 -26.33 -11.39
C PHE A 263 20.88 -27.60 -11.90
N GLY A 264 20.15 -28.54 -12.52
CA GLY A 264 20.73 -29.79 -13.01
C GLY A 264 20.99 -30.84 -11.92
N PHE A 265 20.52 -30.64 -10.69
CA PHE A 265 20.53 -31.69 -9.66
C PHE A 265 19.50 -32.76 -10.03
N ASP A 266 19.96 -33.98 -10.33
CA ASP A 266 19.08 -35.06 -10.78
C ASP A 266 18.12 -35.56 -9.68
N SER A 267 18.40 -35.25 -8.41
CA SER A 267 17.48 -35.50 -7.30
C SER A 267 16.26 -34.57 -7.29
N LEU A 268 16.23 -33.48 -8.08
CA LEU A 268 15.22 -32.42 -8.01
C LEU A 268 14.49 -32.17 -9.35
N PRO A 269 13.77 -33.15 -9.93
CA PRO A 269 13.00 -32.96 -11.16
C PRO A 269 11.99 -31.81 -11.05
N LYS A 270 12.02 -30.89 -12.03
CA LYS A 270 11.19 -29.67 -12.05
C LYS A 270 9.74 -29.98 -12.41
N LEU A 271 8.81 -29.43 -11.62
CA LEU A 271 7.38 -29.50 -11.88
C LEU A 271 6.97 -28.53 -13.00
N GLN A 272 6.01 -28.94 -13.81
CA GLN A 272 5.37 -28.07 -14.80
C GLN A 272 4.29 -27.22 -14.11
N ALA A 273 4.64 -26.04 -13.59
CA ALA A 273 3.73 -25.16 -12.84
C ALA A 273 2.46 -24.74 -13.61
N ASN A 274 2.52 -24.70 -14.94
CA ASN A 274 1.38 -24.41 -15.82
C ASN A 274 0.46 -25.62 -16.09
N SER A 275 0.82 -26.81 -15.64
CA SER A 275 -0.02 -28.00 -15.76
C SER A 275 -1.18 -27.92 -14.77
N GLN A 276 -2.41 -28.07 -15.25
CA GLN A 276 -3.60 -28.06 -14.39
C GLN A 276 -3.49 -29.09 -13.26
N ALA A 277 -2.95 -30.29 -13.52
CA ALA A 277 -2.84 -31.31 -12.49
C ALA A 277 -1.83 -30.95 -11.38
N VAL A 278 -0.79 -30.17 -11.71
CA VAL A 278 0.14 -29.61 -10.73
C VAL A 278 -0.53 -28.46 -9.95
N ARG A 279 -1.33 -27.62 -10.63
CA ARG A 279 -2.15 -26.60 -9.95
C ARG A 279 -3.15 -27.22 -8.99
N ASP A 280 -3.88 -28.26 -9.40
CA ASP A 280 -4.83 -28.99 -8.55
C ASP A 280 -4.13 -29.55 -7.29
N LEU A 281 -2.93 -30.10 -7.45
CA LEU A 281 -2.11 -30.56 -6.32
C LEU A 281 -1.79 -29.42 -5.35
N ILE A 282 -1.35 -28.26 -5.86
CA ILE A 282 -0.79 -27.20 -5.01
C ILE A 282 -1.85 -26.22 -4.50
N TRP A 283 -2.81 -25.79 -5.32
CA TRP A 283 -3.78 -24.74 -4.94
C TRP A 283 -5.19 -24.78 -5.60
N ASP A 284 -5.43 -25.48 -6.72
CA ASP A 284 -6.66 -25.35 -7.53
C ASP A 284 -7.73 -26.48 -7.33
N ASP A 285 -7.56 -27.35 -6.33
CA ASP A 285 -8.56 -28.37 -5.91
C ASP A 285 -9.14 -28.07 -4.50
N GLY A 286 -9.24 -26.79 -4.17
CA GLY A 286 -9.84 -26.30 -2.93
C GLY A 286 -9.14 -26.86 -1.68
N SER A 287 -9.90 -27.47 -0.76
CA SER A 287 -9.34 -27.97 0.51
C SER A 287 -8.42 -29.18 0.39
N ASN A 288 -8.37 -29.83 -0.78
CA ASN A 288 -7.48 -30.98 -1.02
C ASN A 288 -6.08 -30.55 -1.45
N SER A 289 -5.94 -29.32 -1.93
CA SER A 289 -4.66 -28.80 -2.38
C SER A 289 -3.72 -28.54 -1.22
N VAL A 290 -2.43 -28.83 -1.42
CA VAL A 290 -1.37 -28.72 -0.39
C VAL A 290 -1.41 -27.37 0.31
N GLY A 291 -1.52 -26.27 -0.45
CA GLY A 291 -1.52 -24.90 0.08
C GLY A 291 -2.65 -24.61 1.08
N VAL A 292 -3.86 -25.16 0.85
CA VAL A 292 -5.03 -24.95 1.72
C VAL A 292 -5.12 -26.02 2.81
N TYR A 293 -4.72 -27.25 2.49
CA TYR A 293 -4.78 -28.38 3.41
C TYR A 293 -3.96 -28.13 4.67
N TRP A 294 -2.70 -27.71 4.56
CA TRP A 294 -1.85 -27.52 5.75
C TRP A 294 -2.25 -26.33 6.62
N LEU A 295 -2.84 -25.29 6.03
CA LEU A 295 -3.46 -24.21 6.80
C LEU A 295 -4.64 -24.73 7.63
N SER A 296 -5.44 -25.66 7.08
CA SER A 296 -6.49 -26.35 7.85
C SER A 296 -5.96 -27.26 8.97
N GLN A 297 -4.69 -27.64 8.91
CA GLN A 297 -4.03 -28.43 9.97
C GLN A 297 -3.37 -27.57 11.06
N GLY A 298 -3.38 -26.23 10.90
CA GLY A 298 -2.88 -25.29 11.91
C GLY A 298 -1.63 -24.51 11.52
N ALA A 299 -1.22 -24.51 10.25
CA ALA A 299 -0.26 -23.53 9.74
C ALA A 299 -0.94 -22.17 9.50
N ASP A 300 -0.16 -21.09 9.56
CA ASP A 300 -0.61 -19.70 9.40
C ASP A 300 0.02 -19.02 8.18
N GLY A 301 0.89 -19.69 7.43
CA GLY A 301 1.50 -19.12 6.23
C GLY A 301 2.49 -20.04 5.53
N TRP A 302 3.02 -19.55 4.41
CA TRP A 302 3.94 -20.22 3.52
C TRP A 302 5.13 -19.32 3.17
N ARG A 303 6.34 -19.89 3.24
CA ARG A 303 7.56 -19.41 2.57
C ARG A 303 7.74 -20.22 1.30
N PHE A 304 7.88 -19.57 0.14
CA PHE A 304 8.02 -20.26 -1.14
C PHE A 304 9.49 -20.38 -1.54
N ASP A 305 9.97 -21.61 -1.55
CA ASP A 305 11.30 -21.97 -2.05
C ASP A 305 11.42 -21.68 -3.54
N VAL A 306 12.50 -20.99 -3.93
CA VAL A 306 12.82 -20.63 -5.32
C VAL A 306 11.61 -20.14 -6.12
N GLY A 307 10.75 -19.34 -5.48
CA GLY A 307 9.46 -18.98 -6.05
C GLY A 307 9.55 -18.21 -7.36
N GLY A 308 10.65 -17.45 -7.55
CA GLY A 308 10.97 -16.75 -8.80
C GLY A 308 11.23 -17.69 -10.00
N ASP A 309 11.59 -18.95 -9.75
CA ASP A 309 11.80 -19.97 -10.81
C ASP A 309 10.48 -20.66 -11.23
N VAL A 310 9.44 -20.56 -10.41
CA VAL A 310 8.07 -21.00 -10.71
C VAL A 310 7.37 -19.95 -11.58
N ASP A 311 7.52 -18.69 -11.16
CA ASP A 311 6.89 -17.51 -11.73
C ASP A 311 7.89 -16.34 -11.62
N PRO A 312 8.35 -15.76 -12.75
CA PRO A 312 9.39 -14.73 -12.76
C PRO A 312 8.92 -13.35 -12.29
N GLY A 313 7.68 -13.19 -11.81
CA GLY A 313 7.17 -11.92 -11.29
C GLY A 313 7.05 -10.88 -12.38
N THR A 314 6.44 -11.22 -13.52
CA THR A 314 6.21 -10.26 -14.60
C THR A 314 4.82 -9.65 -14.47
N ALA A 315 4.78 -8.40 -13.99
CA ALA A 315 3.52 -7.68 -13.77
C ALA A 315 2.63 -7.65 -15.03
N ASN A 316 1.35 -8.00 -14.87
CA ASN A 316 0.33 -8.01 -15.91
C ASN A 316 0.58 -9.02 -17.08
N ASP A 317 1.33 -10.10 -16.85
CA ASP A 317 1.44 -11.19 -17.82
C ASP A 317 0.32 -12.24 -17.58
N PRO A 318 -0.72 -12.32 -18.43
CA PRO A 318 -1.83 -13.26 -18.25
C PRO A 318 -1.43 -14.73 -18.46
N THR A 319 -0.20 -15.02 -18.88
CA THR A 319 0.33 -16.38 -19.01
C THR A 319 1.11 -16.84 -17.78
N ASN A 320 1.25 -15.95 -16.80
CA ASN A 320 2.03 -16.10 -15.58
C ASN A 320 1.16 -15.71 -14.39
N ASP A 321 0.24 -16.61 -14.02
CA ASP A 321 -0.81 -16.39 -13.02
C ASP A 321 -0.70 -17.36 -11.83
N TYR A 322 0.49 -17.93 -11.59
CA TYR A 322 0.63 -19.03 -10.65
C TYR A 322 0.48 -18.54 -9.21
N TRP A 323 1.17 -17.45 -8.86
CA TRP A 323 1.11 -16.91 -7.50
C TRP A 323 -0.17 -16.12 -7.24
N GLU A 324 -0.75 -15.46 -8.24
CA GLU A 324 -2.06 -14.83 -8.14
C GLU A 324 -3.16 -15.87 -7.92
N GLY A 325 -3.09 -16.98 -8.66
CA GLY A 325 -3.96 -18.14 -8.48
C GLY A 325 -3.83 -18.74 -7.08
N PHE A 326 -2.59 -18.98 -6.63
CA PHE A 326 -2.31 -19.48 -5.28
C PHE A 326 -2.85 -18.53 -4.20
N ARG A 327 -2.53 -17.24 -4.28
CA ARG A 327 -2.98 -16.22 -3.32
C ARG A 327 -4.50 -16.18 -3.25
N SER A 328 -5.16 -16.13 -4.40
CA SER A 328 -6.62 -16.10 -4.52
C SER A 328 -7.26 -17.33 -3.85
N ALA A 329 -6.76 -18.53 -4.15
CA ALA A 329 -7.26 -19.77 -3.58
C ALA A 329 -7.09 -19.84 -2.05
N VAL A 330 -5.92 -19.46 -1.54
CA VAL A 330 -5.63 -19.47 -0.11
C VAL A 330 -6.42 -18.38 0.64
N ARG A 331 -6.38 -17.12 0.18
CA ARG A 331 -7.06 -16.01 0.87
C ARG A 331 -8.58 -16.13 0.86
N ALA A 332 -9.16 -16.88 -0.09
CA ALA A 332 -10.59 -17.19 -0.08
C ALA A 332 -11.03 -18.00 1.16
N VAL A 333 -10.10 -18.74 1.78
CA VAL A 333 -10.37 -19.58 2.97
C VAL A 333 -9.68 -19.03 4.23
N TYR A 334 -8.43 -18.56 4.08
CA TYR A 334 -7.58 -18.05 5.15
C TYR A 334 -7.08 -16.65 4.80
N PRO A 335 -7.89 -15.60 5.03
CA PRO A 335 -7.57 -14.23 4.62
C PRO A 335 -6.36 -13.63 5.35
N ASP A 336 -5.89 -14.24 6.44
CA ASP A 336 -4.72 -13.81 7.22
C ASP A 336 -3.49 -14.73 7.03
N ALA A 337 -3.53 -15.66 6.06
CA ALA A 337 -2.39 -16.52 5.77
C ALA A 337 -1.20 -15.71 5.24
N TYR A 338 -0.02 -15.84 5.84
CA TYR A 338 1.17 -15.12 5.36
C TYR A 338 1.78 -15.80 4.14
N MET A 339 2.20 -15.03 3.15
CA MET A 339 2.83 -15.52 1.91
C MET A 339 4.11 -14.75 1.63
N THR A 340 5.24 -15.43 1.73
CA THR A 340 6.55 -14.82 1.50
C THR A 340 7.34 -15.60 0.47
N ILE A 341 7.96 -14.90 -0.46
CA ILE A 341 8.81 -15.52 -1.47
C ILE A 341 10.26 -15.52 -1.00
N GLU A 342 11.01 -16.54 -1.39
CA GLU A 342 12.47 -16.46 -1.40
C GLU A 342 12.93 -15.68 -2.63
N GLU A 343 13.30 -14.42 -2.43
CA GLU A 343 13.97 -13.61 -3.45
C GLU A 343 15.16 -12.87 -2.81
N TRP A 344 16.35 -13.06 -3.38
CA TRP A 344 17.61 -12.53 -2.84
C TRP A 344 17.88 -11.08 -3.26
N GLY A 345 17.27 -10.64 -4.35
CA GLY A 345 17.40 -9.33 -4.96
C GLY A 345 16.15 -8.47 -4.81
N ASN A 346 15.74 -7.84 -5.91
CA ASN A 346 14.62 -6.91 -5.93
C ASN A 346 13.30 -7.67 -6.15
N ALA A 347 12.47 -7.73 -5.12
CA ALA A 347 11.19 -8.44 -5.15
C ALA A 347 9.98 -7.57 -5.57
N SER A 348 10.20 -6.32 -6.03
CA SER A 348 9.11 -5.33 -6.21
C SER A 348 7.94 -5.84 -7.04
N SER A 349 8.19 -6.66 -8.06
CA SER A 349 7.15 -7.10 -8.98
C SER A 349 6.17 -8.09 -8.36
N TRP A 350 6.60 -8.91 -7.38
CA TRP A 350 5.74 -9.83 -6.64
C TRP A 350 4.94 -9.18 -5.51
N LEU A 351 5.22 -7.90 -5.21
CA LEU A 351 4.71 -7.20 -4.02
C LEU A 351 3.65 -6.15 -4.37
N LEU A 352 3.06 -6.24 -5.56
CA LEU A 352 2.10 -5.25 -6.06
C LEU A 352 0.67 -5.46 -5.54
N GLY A 353 0.43 -6.58 -4.84
CA GLY A 353 -0.73 -6.83 -3.97
C GLY A 353 -1.57 -8.06 -4.30
N ASP A 354 -1.30 -8.71 -5.42
CA ASP A 354 -2.00 -9.87 -5.97
C ASP A 354 -1.21 -11.18 -5.88
N GLU A 355 0.09 -11.15 -5.57
CA GLU A 355 0.93 -12.33 -5.38
C GLU A 355 1.39 -12.48 -3.91
N MET A 356 2.52 -11.87 -3.55
CA MET A 356 3.19 -12.08 -2.25
C MET A 356 2.89 -10.96 -1.25
N ASP A 357 2.96 -11.27 0.04
CA ASP A 357 2.91 -10.25 1.10
C ASP A 357 4.28 -9.61 1.32
N ALA A 358 5.36 -10.41 1.22
CA ALA A 358 6.72 -9.97 1.47
C ALA A 358 7.75 -10.92 0.83
N THR A 359 9.04 -10.63 1.04
CA THR A 359 10.15 -11.52 0.68
C THR A 359 11.05 -11.81 1.89
N MET A 360 11.85 -12.87 1.77
CA MET A 360 13.09 -13.04 2.55
C MET A 360 14.08 -11.93 2.21
N ASN A 361 14.26 -10.98 3.12
CA ASN A 361 14.95 -9.73 2.82
C ASN A 361 16.49 -9.89 2.91
N TYR A 362 17.09 -10.58 1.95
CA TYR A 362 18.55 -10.73 1.88
C TYR A 362 19.28 -9.42 1.58
N GLN A 363 18.62 -8.45 0.92
CA GLN A 363 19.16 -7.10 0.77
C GLN A 363 19.31 -6.40 2.14
N TYR A 364 18.34 -6.60 3.03
CA TYR A 364 18.45 -6.18 4.43
C TYR A 364 19.62 -6.83 5.15
N SER A 365 19.76 -8.16 5.05
CA SER A 365 20.88 -8.90 5.63
C SER A 365 22.22 -8.29 5.22
N SER A 366 22.44 -8.13 3.91
CA SER A 366 23.66 -7.55 3.35
C SER A 366 23.94 -6.16 3.92
N ALA A 367 22.96 -5.25 3.93
CA ALA A 367 23.18 -3.88 4.38
C ALA A 367 23.50 -3.80 5.87
N MET A 368 22.79 -4.53 6.73
CA MET A 368 23.02 -4.49 8.17
C MET A 368 24.37 -5.07 8.54
N LEU A 369 24.73 -6.22 7.94
CA LEU A 369 26.03 -6.85 8.17
C LEU A 369 27.16 -5.95 7.65
N SER A 370 27.01 -5.41 6.44
CA SER A 370 27.95 -4.47 5.85
C SER A 370 28.18 -3.22 6.70
N PHE A 371 27.13 -2.63 7.26
CA PHE A 371 27.25 -1.47 8.13
C PHE A 371 28.08 -1.76 9.37
N TRP A 372 28.12 -3.00 9.85
CA TRP A 372 28.95 -3.39 11.00
C TRP A 372 30.30 -4.01 10.62
N ARG A 373 30.75 -3.85 9.38
CA ARG A 373 32.07 -4.29 8.91
C ARG A 373 33.02 -3.12 8.62
N ASP A 374 34.31 -3.44 8.70
CA ASP A 374 35.41 -2.51 8.39
C ASP A 374 36.12 -2.89 7.08
N THR A 375 35.90 -4.11 6.58
CA THR A 375 36.48 -4.64 5.34
C THR A 375 35.46 -5.47 4.58
N THR A 376 35.57 -5.53 3.25
CA THR A 376 34.70 -6.36 2.41
C THR A 376 34.83 -7.84 2.77
N PHE A 377 33.69 -8.55 2.86
CA PHE A 377 33.64 -10.00 2.99
C PHE A 377 32.95 -10.62 1.78
N THR A 378 33.46 -11.78 1.36
CA THR A 378 32.87 -12.57 0.28
C THR A 378 32.95 -14.06 0.60
N ASP A 379 31.87 -14.77 0.32
CA ASP A 379 31.81 -16.24 0.31
C ASP A 379 31.15 -16.73 -0.98
N ASN A 380 30.65 -17.96 -0.99
CA ASN A 380 29.97 -18.54 -2.15
C ASN A 380 28.64 -17.87 -2.51
N ASP A 381 27.98 -17.20 -1.56
CA ASP A 381 26.61 -16.69 -1.74
C ASP A 381 26.51 -15.16 -1.58
N HIS A 382 27.43 -14.53 -0.84
CA HIS A 382 27.66 -13.08 -0.79
C HIS A 382 28.88 -12.70 -1.62
N ASN A 383 28.70 -12.55 -2.92
CA ASN A 383 29.76 -12.15 -3.85
C ASN A 383 29.24 -11.28 -5.00
N GLU A 384 30.14 -10.77 -5.85
CA GLU A 384 29.81 -9.88 -6.97
C GLU A 384 28.82 -10.48 -7.98
N GLY A 385 28.73 -11.82 -8.07
CA GLY A 385 27.80 -12.52 -8.96
C GLY A 385 26.44 -12.84 -8.34
N SER A 386 26.26 -12.59 -7.05
CA SER A 386 25.01 -12.87 -6.31
C SER A 386 24.08 -11.67 -6.30
N SER A 387 22.76 -11.89 -6.24
CA SER A 387 21.76 -10.83 -6.13
C SER A 387 21.88 -10.03 -4.83
N ALA A 388 22.30 -10.67 -3.73
CA ALA A 388 22.54 -10.02 -2.43
C ALA A 388 23.87 -9.24 -2.37
N GLY A 389 24.80 -9.53 -3.29
CA GLY A 389 26.09 -8.86 -3.41
C GLY A 389 27.11 -9.26 -2.33
N ALA A 390 28.32 -8.70 -2.45
CA ALA A 390 29.34 -8.81 -1.41
C ALA A 390 29.02 -7.92 -0.20
N LEU A 391 29.47 -8.31 0.99
CA LEU A 391 29.32 -7.51 2.21
C LEU A 391 30.38 -6.39 2.24
N VAL A 392 30.11 -5.29 1.57
CA VAL A 392 30.99 -4.10 1.49
C VAL A 392 30.67 -3.11 2.63
N PRO A 393 31.66 -2.64 3.42
CA PRO A 393 31.45 -1.67 4.50
C PRO A 393 30.63 -0.46 4.07
N LEU A 394 29.69 -0.04 4.91
CA LEU A 394 28.85 1.15 4.68
C LEU A 394 29.12 2.25 5.71
N THR A 395 29.12 3.50 5.26
CA THR A 395 29.00 4.69 6.12
C THR A 395 27.56 4.87 6.63
N PRO A 396 27.32 5.72 7.65
CA PRO A 396 25.97 6.13 8.02
C PRO A 396 25.13 6.64 6.84
N SER A 397 25.69 7.46 5.95
CA SER A 397 24.99 7.97 4.77
C SER A 397 24.66 6.88 3.74
N GLU A 398 25.57 5.93 3.52
CA GLU A 398 25.32 4.81 2.60
C GLU A 398 24.27 3.85 3.18
N LEU A 399 24.26 3.61 4.50
CA LEU A 399 23.20 2.84 5.15
C LEU A 399 21.84 3.54 5.00
N ASP A 400 21.78 4.85 5.27
CA ASP A 400 20.56 5.63 5.13
C ASP A 400 20.03 5.56 3.69
N GLY A 401 20.90 5.71 2.68
CA GLY A 401 20.53 5.54 1.27
C GLY A 401 19.90 4.18 0.96
N ARG A 402 20.45 3.07 1.50
CA ARG A 402 19.83 1.74 1.36
C ARG A 402 18.45 1.64 2.00
N LEU A 403 18.26 2.24 3.17
CA LEU A 403 16.97 2.22 3.88
C LEU A 403 15.92 3.05 3.15
N GLN A 404 16.28 4.26 2.70
CA GLN A 404 15.41 5.12 1.89
C GLN A 404 15.03 4.44 0.57
N ASN A 405 15.98 3.75 -0.07
CA ASN A 405 15.70 2.98 -1.28
C ASN A 405 14.53 2.01 -1.11
N TRP A 406 14.50 1.26 -0.01
CA TRP A 406 13.44 0.29 0.24
C TRP A 406 12.11 0.94 0.57
N ILE A 407 12.13 2.06 1.30
CA ILE A 407 10.93 2.84 1.62
C ILE A 407 10.29 3.40 0.34
N GLU A 408 11.10 3.87 -0.61
CA GLU A 408 10.62 4.37 -1.91
C GLU A 408 10.19 3.24 -2.85
N ARG A 409 10.88 2.10 -2.79
CA ARG A 409 10.69 0.98 -3.72
C ARG A 409 9.48 0.11 -3.38
N TYR A 410 9.28 -0.23 -2.11
CA TYR A 410 8.29 -1.22 -1.71
C TYR A 410 7.00 -0.57 -1.20
N PRO A 411 5.82 -1.14 -1.52
CA PRO A 411 4.59 -0.71 -0.89
C PRO A 411 4.68 -0.81 0.65
N PRO A 412 4.12 0.14 1.40
CA PRO A 412 4.22 0.14 2.87
C PRO A 412 3.77 -1.17 3.52
N GLU A 413 2.68 -1.77 3.04
CA GLU A 413 2.17 -3.05 3.56
C GLU A 413 3.19 -4.20 3.43
N ALA A 414 3.96 -4.25 2.34
CA ALA A 414 5.00 -5.25 2.15
C ALA A 414 6.25 -4.94 2.98
N LEU A 415 6.69 -3.68 3.02
CA LEU A 415 7.86 -3.26 3.79
C LEU A 415 7.76 -3.67 5.26
N TYR A 416 6.59 -3.49 5.87
CA TYR A 416 6.36 -3.86 7.26
C TYR A 416 6.15 -5.36 7.50
N ALA A 417 5.95 -6.14 6.43
CA ALA A 417 5.79 -7.60 6.49
C ALA A 417 7.08 -8.38 6.14
N MET A 418 8.11 -7.72 5.61
CA MET A 418 9.38 -8.35 5.18
C MET A 418 9.99 -9.28 6.23
N MET A 419 10.50 -10.44 5.81
CA MET A 419 11.30 -11.29 6.70
C MET A 419 12.72 -10.74 6.78
N ASN A 420 13.01 -9.95 7.81
CA ASN A 420 14.31 -9.32 8.03
C ASN A 420 15.27 -10.27 8.74
N LEU A 421 15.87 -11.16 7.97
CA LEU A 421 16.90 -12.10 8.41
C LEU A 421 18.32 -11.51 8.34
N LEU A 422 19.24 -12.05 9.15
CA LEU A 422 20.68 -11.77 9.09
C LEU A 422 21.48 -12.91 8.47
N GLY A 423 20.88 -14.09 8.43
CA GLY A 423 21.43 -15.30 7.85
C GLY A 423 20.34 -16.36 7.82
N SER A 424 20.58 -17.44 7.10
CA SER A 424 19.66 -18.57 6.97
C SER A 424 20.44 -19.88 6.87
N HIS A 425 19.70 -20.96 6.65
CA HIS A 425 20.23 -22.25 6.26
C HIS A 425 21.00 -22.29 4.92
N ASP A 426 20.99 -21.21 4.14
CA ASP A 426 21.71 -21.07 2.86
C ASP A 426 22.74 -19.94 2.90
N THR A 427 23.11 -19.47 4.10
CA THR A 427 24.19 -18.50 4.23
C THR A 427 25.11 -18.88 5.37
N ASN A 428 26.32 -18.32 5.40
CA ASN A 428 27.13 -18.37 6.60
C ASN A 428 26.42 -17.73 7.82
N ARG A 429 26.89 -18.07 9.02
CA ARG A 429 26.32 -17.55 10.27
C ARG A 429 26.65 -16.06 10.45
N PRO A 430 25.74 -15.20 10.94
CA PRO A 430 26.01 -13.78 11.17
C PRO A 430 27.23 -13.50 12.04
N LEU A 431 27.47 -14.35 13.04
CA LEU A 431 28.66 -14.23 13.89
C LEU A 431 29.96 -14.36 13.08
N PHE A 432 29.98 -15.23 12.07
CA PHE A 432 31.12 -15.37 11.16
C PHE A 432 31.19 -14.22 10.15
N PHE A 433 30.05 -13.77 9.60
CA PHE A 433 30.01 -12.59 8.74
C PHE A 433 30.56 -11.33 9.40
N LEU A 434 30.46 -11.22 10.73
CA LEU A 434 30.94 -10.06 11.47
C LEU A 434 32.35 -10.25 12.04
N ASP A 435 32.98 -11.40 11.79
CA ASP A 435 34.36 -11.59 12.17
C ASP A 435 35.27 -10.70 11.33
N HIS A 436 35.76 -9.64 11.98
CA HIS A 436 36.83 -8.81 11.46
C HIS A 436 38.06 -9.67 11.19
N ASN A 437 38.26 -10.70 12.02
CA ASN A 437 39.40 -11.58 12.01
C ASN A 437 39.14 -12.89 11.27
N ALA A 438 38.18 -13.00 10.33
CA ALA A 438 37.95 -14.23 9.54
C ALA A 438 39.21 -14.71 8.75
N ALA A 439 40.31 -13.95 8.88
CA ALA A 439 41.61 -14.42 9.40
C ALA A 439 42.74 -14.07 8.45
N ASN A 440 43.08 -12.78 8.39
CA ASN A 440 44.10 -12.23 7.48
C ASN A 440 43.94 -12.71 6.02
N GLY A 441 42.69 -12.82 5.53
CA GLY A 441 42.37 -13.28 4.19
C GLY A 441 41.74 -14.67 4.17
N THR A 442 42.45 -15.66 3.64
CA THR A 442 41.91 -16.96 3.21
C THR A 442 42.36 -18.14 4.09
N ASP A 443 42.91 -17.85 5.27
CA ASP A 443 43.48 -18.85 6.19
C ASP A 443 42.51 -19.22 7.31
N ALA A 444 41.82 -20.35 7.16
CA ALA A 444 40.89 -20.86 8.17
C ALA A 444 41.55 -21.38 9.47
N THR A 445 42.89 -21.49 9.53
CA THR A 445 43.59 -22.14 10.65
C THR A 445 43.24 -21.56 12.03
N PRO A 446 43.13 -20.23 12.23
CA PRO A 446 42.77 -19.67 13.53
C PRO A 446 41.35 -20.05 13.99
N LEU A 447 40.44 -20.21 13.04
CA LEU A 447 39.03 -20.55 13.30
C LEU A 447 38.87 -22.02 13.72
N LEU A 448 39.89 -22.86 13.48
CA LEU A 448 39.94 -24.25 13.96
C LEU A 448 40.45 -24.38 15.41
N ASP A 449 40.65 -23.28 16.15
CA ASP A 449 40.89 -23.29 17.59
C ASP A 449 39.56 -23.17 18.37
N PRO A 450 39.18 -24.16 19.21
CA PRO A 450 38.03 -24.07 20.11
C PRO A 450 38.00 -22.84 21.04
N ASN A 451 39.14 -22.18 21.26
CA ASN A 451 39.28 -21.00 22.11
C ASN A 451 39.38 -19.69 21.31
N TYR A 452 39.01 -19.70 20.03
CA TYR A 452 38.97 -18.48 19.22
C TYR A 452 38.15 -17.38 19.90
N ASP A 453 38.67 -16.15 19.86
CA ASP A 453 38.07 -15.01 20.53
C ASP A 453 37.01 -14.33 19.65
N TRP A 454 35.76 -14.74 19.84
CA TRP A 454 34.60 -14.19 19.15
C TRP A 454 34.08 -12.88 19.76
N SER A 455 34.74 -12.31 20.77
CA SER A 455 34.22 -11.13 21.47
C SER A 455 34.02 -9.91 20.55
N ASP A 456 34.84 -9.78 19.50
CA ASP A 456 34.68 -8.72 18.49
C ASP A 456 33.36 -8.89 17.70
N SER A 457 33.19 -10.05 17.08
CA SER A 457 31.98 -10.41 16.33
C SER A 457 30.72 -10.35 17.18
N VAL A 458 30.79 -10.75 18.46
CA VAL A 458 29.64 -10.72 19.37
C VAL A 458 29.18 -9.28 19.61
N ALA A 459 30.08 -8.31 19.79
CA ALA A 459 29.64 -6.93 20.02
C ALA A 459 29.10 -6.29 18.73
N ARG A 460 29.70 -6.58 17.57
CA ARG A 460 29.15 -6.17 16.27
C ARG A 460 27.76 -6.76 16.02
N LEU A 461 27.57 -8.04 16.37
CA LEU A 461 26.26 -8.70 16.26
C LEU A 461 25.23 -8.05 17.16
N LYS A 462 25.58 -7.63 18.38
CA LYS A 462 24.67 -6.84 19.23
C LYS A 462 24.26 -5.52 18.58
N GLY A 463 25.16 -4.89 17.84
CA GLY A 463 24.88 -3.72 17.02
C GLY A 463 23.91 -4.00 15.86
N VAL A 464 24.13 -5.09 15.14
CA VAL A 464 23.24 -5.54 14.05
C VAL A 464 21.84 -5.90 14.58
N VAL A 465 21.76 -6.59 15.73
CA VAL A 465 20.50 -7.01 16.35
C VAL A 465 19.70 -5.82 16.88
N LEU A 466 20.38 -4.75 17.33
CA LEU A 466 19.71 -3.49 17.65
C LEU A 466 18.93 -2.98 16.45
N LEU A 467 19.54 -2.91 15.27
CA LEU A 467 18.87 -2.53 14.03
C LEU A 467 17.76 -3.53 13.65
N GLN A 468 18.04 -4.83 13.75
CA GLN A 468 17.07 -5.90 13.47
C GLN A 468 15.78 -5.77 14.26
N MET A 469 15.88 -5.47 15.56
CA MET A 469 14.70 -5.39 16.41
C MET A 469 13.99 -4.03 16.35
N THR A 470 14.54 -3.05 15.64
CA THR A 470 14.05 -1.66 15.69
C THR A 470 13.80 -1.01 14.33
N LEU A 471 14.04 -1.70 13.22
CA LEU A 471 13.62 -1.30 11.86
C LEU A 471 12.23 -1.88 11.47
N PRO A 472 11.54 -1.30 10.46
CA PRO A 472 10.32 -1.88 9.87
C PRO A 472 10.54 -3.27 9.28
N GLY A 473 9.52 -4.14 9.34
CA GLY A 473 9.58 -5.55 8.91
C GLY A 473 9.61 -6.52 10.10
N ALA A 474 9.45 -7.82 9.83
CA ALA A 474 9.45 -8.90 10.82
C ALA A 474 10.89 -9.43 11.07
N PRO A 475 11.51 -9.17 12.23
CA PRO A 475 12.84 -9.67 12.55
C PRO A 475 12.84 -11.20 12.50
N THR A 476 13.76 -11.79 11.75
CA THR A 476 13.86 -13.24 11.56
C THR A 476 15.17 -13.76 12.15
N ILE A 477 15.08 -14.55 13.22
CA ILE A 477 16.23 -15.14 13.92
C ILE A 477 16.45 -16.55 13.41
N TYR A 478 17.63 -16.87 12.89
CA TYR A 478 17.99 -18.24 12.52
C TYR A 478 18.49 -19.01 13.74
N TYR A 479 17.96 -20.22 13.98
CA TYR A 479 18.15 -20.91 15.26
C TYR A 479 19.63 -20.97 15.70
N GLY A 480 19.91 -20.52 16.92
CA GLY A 480 21.24 -20.51 17.49
C GLY A 480 22.00 -19.20 17.31
N ASP A 481 21.59 -18.31 16.40
CA ASP A 481 22.22 -16.99 16.26
C ASP A 481 22.13 -16.17 17.55
N GLU A 482 21.07 -16.36 18.34
CA GLU A 482 20.86 -15.71 19.64
C GLU A 482 21.82 -16.17 20.73
N VAL A 483 22.45 -17.35 20.59
CA VAL A 483 23.53 -17.84 21.47
C VAL A 483 24.91 -17.72 20.81
N GLY A 484 24.98 -17.22 19.58
CA GLY A 484 26.21 -17.08 18.81
C GLY A 484 26.66 -18.40 18.18
N LEU A 485 25.73 -19.25 17.73
CA LEU A 485 26.04 -20.52 17.09
C LEU A 485 26.90 -20.30 15.84
N VAL A 486 28.07 -20.93 15.84
CA VAL A 486 28.98 -21.03 14.70
C VAL A 486 29.73 -22.35 14.81
N GLY A 487 29.89 -23.04 13.68
CA GLY A 487 30.71 -24.26 13.59
C GLY A 487 32.13 -23.95 13.12
N PRO A 488 33.01 -24.95 13.04
CA PRO A 488 34.25 -24.81 12.29
C PRO A 488 33.94 -24.33 10.86
N THR A 489 34.56 -23.23 10.43
CA THR A 489 34.37 -22.68 9.09
C THR A 489 35.41 -23.24 8.13
N TYR A 490 35.08 -23.26 6.84
CA TYR A 490 35.93 -23.91 5.84
C TYR A 490 36.16 -23.03 4.63
N TYR A 491 37.43 -22.95 4.23
CA TYR A 491 37.87 -22.28 3.02
C TYR A 491 38.29 -23.29 1.96
N TYR A 492 37.67 -23.25 0.79
CA TYR A 492 37.96 -24.18 -0.31
C TYR A 492 37.71 -23.50 -1.66
N GLY A 493 38.41 -23.97 -2.69
CA GLY A 493 38.17 -23.48 -4.06
C GLY A 493 38.41 -21.97 -4.26
N GLY A 494 38.99 -21.25 -3.30
CA GLY A 494 39.16 -19.80 -3.36
C GLY A 494 38.02 -18.99 -2.73
N LYS A 495 37.15 -19.62 -1.94
CA LYS A 495 36.03 -18.99 -1.25
C LYS A 495 35.77 -19.65 0.11
N TRP A 496 35.09 -18.93 0.98
CA TRP A 496 34.45 -19.54 2.15
C TRP A 496 33.21 -20.31 1.69
N GLU A 497 32.93 -21.44 2.31
CA GLU A 497 31.66 -22.15 2.10
C GLU A 497 30.76 -22.01 3.34
N ASP A 498 29.45 -22.14 3.12
CA ASP A 498 28.39 -22.09 4.13
C ASP A 498 27.75 -23.47 4.38
N ASP A 499 26.99 -24.04 3.43
CA ASP A 499 26.29 -25.33 3.55
C ASP A 499 27.29 -26.49 3.40
N PRO A 500 27.32 -27.48 4.32
CA PRO A 500 26.44 -27.71 5.49
C PRO A 500 26.94 -27.17 6.84
N TYR A 501 27.99 -26.36 6.85
CA TYR A 501 28.61 -25.82 8.06
C TYR A 501 27.72 -24.84 8.83
N ASN A 502 26.82 -24.14 8.14
CA ASN A 502 25.83 -23.24 8.73
C ASN A 502 24.66 -23.97 9.44
N ARG A 503 24.50 -25.28 9.20
CA ARG A 503 23.45 -26.15 9.77
C ARG A 503 23.97 -26.95 10.98
N GLN A 504 24.77 -26.34 11.86
CA GLN A 504 25.23 -27.02 13.09
C GLN A 504 24.06 -27.37 14.02
N PRO A 505 24.11 -28.51 14.75
CA PRO A 505 23.17 -28.78 15.82
C PRO A 505 23.14 -27.64 16.84
N PHE A 506 21.96 -27.28 17.34
CA PHE A 506 21.81 -26.26 18.38
C PHE A 506 22.58 -26.70 19.64
N PRO A 507 23.37 -25.82 20.29
CA PRO A 507 24.30 -26.19 21.34
C PRO A 507 23.61 -26.35 22.72
N TRP A 508 22.60 -27.20 22.81
CA TRP A 508 21.89 -27.48 24.05
C TRP A 508 22.83 -28.09 25.10
N LEU A 509 22.91 -27.46 26.27
CA LEU A 509 23.80 -27.89 27.36
C LEU A 509 23.31 -29.15 28.08
N ASP A 510 22.05 -29.51 27.88
CA ASP A 510 21.42 -30.75 28.35
C ASP A 510 21.56 -31.93 27.38
N GLU A 511 22.07 -31.70 26.16
CA GLU A 511 22.31 -32.72 25.15
C GLU A 511 23.68 -33.39 25.25
N SER A 512 23.83 -34.51 24.55
CA SER A 512 25.09 -35.28 24.50
C SER A 512 26.21 -34.56 23.74
N GLY A 513 27.48 -34.90 24.04
CA GLY A 513 28.66 -34.26 23.45
C GLY A 513 29.03 -32.89 24.03
N THR A 514 29.93 -32.19 23.34
CA THR A 514 30.39 -30.85 23.73
C THR A 514 30.50 -29.97 22.48
N PRO A 515 29.86 -28.79 22.42
CA PRO A 515 29.99 -27.86 21.29
C PRO A 515 31.46 -27.51 21.01
N PHE A 516 31.80 -27.30 19.73
CA PHE A 516 33.19 -27.05 19.31
C PHE A 516 33.82 -25.86 20.03
N TYR A 517 33.20 -24.68 19.94
CA TYR A 517 33.73 -23.48 20.58
C TYR A 517 33.41 -23.43 22.07
N THR A 518 34.42 -23.08 22.86
CA THR A 518 34.37 -23.13 24.33
C THR A 518 33.36 -22.15 24.93
N PHE A 519 33.06 -21.02 24.29
CA PHE A 519 32.04 -20.09 24.79
C PHE A 519 30.62 -20.66 24.73
N LEU A 520 30.34 -21.60 23.81
CA LEU A 520 29.04 -22.27 23.71
C LEU A 520 28.86 -23.39 24.75
N GLN A 521 29.89 -23.76 25.50
CA GLN A 521 29.86 -24.91 26.41
C GLN A 521 29.32 -24.58 27.82
N THR A 522 28.97 -23.31 28.09
CA THR A 522 28.51 -22.87 29.41
C THR A 522 27.30 -21.96 29.30
N PRO A 523 26.40 -21.93 30.31
CA PRO A 523 25.27 -21.00 30.30
C PRO A 523 25.74 -19.55 30.16
N GLN A 524 26.78 -19.16 30.91
CA GLN A 524 27.27 -17.77 30.90
C GLN A 524 27.74 -17.30 29.52
N GLY A 525 28.30 -18.21 28.70
CA GLY A 525 28.73 -17.85 27.36
C GLY A 525 27.57 -17.73 26.37
N GLN A 526 26.53 -18.55 26.50
CA GLN A 526 25.30 -18.46 25.70
C GLN A 526 24.41 -17.26 26.12
N ASP A 527 24.28 -17.04 27.43
CA ASP A 527 23.39 -16.03 28.03
C ASP A 527 23.77 -14.60 27.63
N ASN A 528 25.05 -14.31 27.35
CA ASN A 528 25.53 -12.97 27.00
C ASN A 528 24.84 -12.36 25.76
N LEU A 529 24.61 -13.18 24.74
CA LEU A 529 23.91 -12.74 23.53
C LEU A 529 22.41 -13.00 23.66
N ARG A 530 22.00 -14.14 24.23
CA ARG A 530 20.58 -14.49 24.39
C ARG A 530 19.83 -13.49 25.23
N ASP A 531 20.40 -13.04 26.35
CA ASP A 531 19.76 -12.05 27.21
C ASP A 531 19.67 -10.67 26.54
N TYR A 532 20.60 -10.36 25.62
CA TYR A 532 20.53 -9.14 24.81
C TYR A 532 19.41 -9.22 23.76
N TYR A 533 19.28 -10.36 23.06
CA TYR A 533 18.12 -10.61 22.20
C TYR A 533 16.81 -10.49 23.00
N LYS A 534 16.70 -11.18 24.15
CA LYS A 534 15.53 -11.10 25.03
C LYS A 534 15.17 -9.67 25.44
N LEU A 535 16.17 -8.85 25.75
CA LEU A 535 15.97 -7.45 26.10
C LEU A 535 15.33 -6.68 24.94
N LEU A 536 15.87 -6.84 23.73
CA LEU A 536 15.40 -6.13 22.54
C LEU A 536 14.07 -6.66 22.00
N THR A 537 13.83 -7.98 22.04
CA THR A 537 12.54 -8.58 21.66
C THR A 537 11.45 -8.16 22.65
N ALA A 538 11.75 -8.10 23.96
CA ALA A 538 10.83 -7.57 24.96
C ALA A 538 10.50 -6.09 24.73
N ALA A 539 11.50 -5.26 24.41
CA ALA A 539 11.27 -3.87 24.05
C ALA A 539 10.42 -3.76 22.78
N ARG A 540 10.76 -4.50 21.73
CA ARG A 540 10.01 -4.55 20.48
C ARG A 540 8.56 -4.99 20.71
N ASN A 541 8.29 -5.97 21.58
CA ASN A 541 6.94 -6.43 21.90
C ASN A 541 6.16 -5.47 22.81
N ALA A 542 6.84 -4.71 23.68
CA ALA A 542 6.20 -3.73 24.55
C ALA A 542 5.85 -2.41 23.83
N HIS A 543 6.60 -2.06 22.77
CA HIS A 543 6.52 -0.75 22.11
C HIS A 543 6.05 -0.88 20.63
N PRO A 544 4.75 -0.64 20.34
CA PRO A 544 4.22 -0.61 18.98
C PRO A 544 5.03 0.21 17.98
N ALA A 545 5.63 1.34 18.41
CA ALA A 545 6.44 2.18 17.52
C ALA A 545 7.54 1.39 16.80
N LEU A 546 8.17 0.42 17.48
CA LEU A 546 9.24 -0.40 16.90
C LEU A 546 8.73 -1.37 15.82
N ARG A 547 7.44 -1.67 15.78
CA ARG A 547 6.82 -2.64 14.86
C ARG A 547 6.16 -1.94 13.69
N THR A 548 5.25 -1.00 13.97
CA THR A 548 4.39 -0.35 12.97
C THR A 548 4.50 1.18 12.93
N GLY A 549 5.35 1.78 13.77
CA GLY A 549 5.58 3.22 13.72
C GLY A 549 6.37 3.62 12.48
N SER A 550 6.31 4.91 12.12
CA SER A 550 7.10 5.50 11.03
C SER A 550 8.59 5.19 11.14
N PHE A 551 9.34 5.41 10.08
CA PHE A 551 10.79 5.41 10.10
C PHE A 551 11.27 6.80 9.68
N ASP A 552 11.94 7.51 10.59
CA ASP A 552 12.33 8.90 10.37
C ASP A 552 13.82 9.09 10.68
N THR A 553 14.64 9.40 9.69
CA THR A 553 16.07 9.67 9.91
C THR A 553 16.25 10.95 10.73
N LEU A 554 16.97 10.87 11.85
CA LEU A 554 17.21 11.99 12.77
C LEU A 554 18.64 12.53 12.67
N LEU A 555 19.62 11.66 12.43
CA LEU A 555 21.03 12.05 12.29
C LEU A 555 21.78 11.10 11.36
N VAL A 556 22.48 11.67 10.39
CA VAL A 556 23.48 11.00 9.56
C VAL A 556 24.80 11.72 9.74
N ASP A 557 25.75 11.10 10.44
CA ASP A 557 27.06 11.69 10.72
C ASP A 557 28.20 10.71 10.37
N ASP A 558 28.65 10.78 9.12
CA ASP A 558 29.77 9.98 8.62
C ASP A 558 31.10 10.30 9.34
N ALA A 559 31.27 11.54 9.80
CA ALA A 559 32.55 11.97 10.39
C ALA A 559 32.77 11.37 11.78
N ASN A 560 31.69 11.15 12.53
CA ASN A 560 31.72 10.52 13.85
C ASN A 560 31.17 9.09 13.84
N GLU A 561 30.81 8.54 12.67
CA GLU A 561 30.23 7.21 12.49
C GLU A 561 28.98 6.96 13.34
N VAL A 562 28.12 7.98 13.41
CA VAL A 562 26.85 7.94 14.15
C VAL A 562 25.68 7.97 13.18
N TYR A 563 24.72 7.07 13.41
CA TYR A 563 23.43 7.05 12.73
C TYR A 563 22.31 7.05 13.77
N ALA A 564 21.27 7.86 13.58
CA ALA A 564 20.11 7.85 14.46
C ALA A 564 18.80 8.03 13.68
N TYR A 565 17.76 7.36 14.15
CA TYR A 565 16.42 7.44 13.58
C TYR A 565 15.35 7.32 14.67
N GLY A 566 14.18 7.88 14.38
CA GLY A 566 12.98 7.81 15.19
C GLY A 566 12.02 6.76 14.64
N ARG A 567 11.23 6.19 15.56
CA ARG A 567 10.05 5.39 15.27
C ARG A 567 8.87 6.01 16.00
N LEU A 568 7.80 6.41 15.30
CA LEU A 568 6.68 7.13 15.92
C LEU A 568 5.34 6.54 15.47
N GLN A 569 4.45 6.27 16.42
CA GLN A 569 3.07 5.93 16.09
C GLN A 569 2.35 7.17 15.55
N SER A 570 1.53 7.00 14.51
CA SER A 570 0.79 8.10 13.86
C SER A 570 -0.15 8.85 14.81
N ASP A 571 -0.61 8.19 15.88
CA ASP A 571 -1.44 8.77 16.94
C ASP A 571 -0.63 9.28 18.16
N TYR A 572 0.70 9.28 18.09
CA TYR A 572 1.62 9.68 19.17
C TYR A 572 1.48 8.83 20.46
N SER A 573 0.85 7.65 20.38
CA SER A 573 0.67 6.77 21.54
C SER A 573 1.96 6.13 22.04
N ASP A 574 2.95 5.96 21.16
CA ASP A 574 4.25 5.38 21.46
C ASP A 574 5.33 5.93 20.52
N ALA A 575 6.57 5.94 20.99
CA ALA A 575 7.73 6.36 20.19
C ALA A 575 9.03 5.72 20.68
N ALA A 576 9.99 5.64 19.78
CA ALA A 576 11.35 5.24 20.10
C ALA A 576 12.38 6.07 19.32
N ILE A 577 13.57 6.21 19.89
CA ILE A 577 14.75 6.76 19.23
C ILE A 577 15.84 5.69 19.29
N VAL A 578 16.44 5.41 18.14
CA VAL A 578 17.56 4.48 18.01
C VAL A 578 18.79 5.27 17.60
N ILE A 579 19.90 5.01 18.28
CA ILE A 579 21.20 5.60 17.95
C ILE A 579 22.21 4.47 17.85
N VAL A 580 23.01 4.49 16.79
CA VAL A 580 24.14 3.59 16.60
C VAL A 580 25.41 4.43 16.55
N ASN A 581 26.42 4.02 17.32
CA ASN A 581 27.75 4.62 17.30
C ASN A 581 28.78 3.53 17.01
N ARG A 582 29.36 3.54 15.80
CA ARG A 582 30.39 2.57 15.42
C ARG A 582 31.80 3.05 15.74
N MET A 583 31.98 4.27 16.24
CA MET A 583 33.32 4.84 16.32
C MET A 583 34.24 4.12 17.31
N GLY A 584 35.44 3.78 16.83
CA GLY A 584 36.49 3.15 17.63
C GLY A 584 36.67 1.68 17.28
N THR A 585 36.98 0.86 18.28
CA THR A 585 36.99 -0.60 18.20
C THR A 585 36.59 -1.16 19.57
N ILE A 586 36.25 -2.44 19.68
CA ILE A 586 35.91 -3.03 20.98
C ILE A 586 37.08 -2.96 21.98
N ALA A 587 38.33 -2.97 21.50
CA ALA A 587 39.51 -2.79 22.33
C ALA A 587 39.75 -1.31 22.73
N SER A 588 39.16 -0.35 22.02
CA SER A 588 39.31 1.09 22.25
C SER A 588 38.06 1.85 21.76
N PRO A 589 36.90 1.65 22.43
CA PRO A 589 35.64 2.24 21.97
C PRO A 589 35.66 3.75 22.18
N VAL A 590 35.07 4.50 21.24
CA VAL A 590 35.00 5.96 21.31
C VAL A 590 33.55 6.38 21.58
N THR A 591 33.27 6.78 22.81
CA THR A 591 31.97 7.36 23.18
C THR A 591 31.74 8.68 22.45
N GLN A 592 30.55 8.83 21.87
CA GLN A 592 30.07 10.06 21.25
C GLN A 592 28.98 10.69 22.11
N THR A 593 29.07 12.00 22.35
CA THR A 593 27.96 12.77 22.91
C THR A 593 27.06 13.17 21.74
N VAL A 594 25.95 12.47 21.58
CA VAL A 594 25.00 12.66 20.48
C VAL A 594 23.91 13.63 20.92
N THR A 595 23.64 14.66 20.14
CA THR A 595 22.53 15.59 20.33
C THR A 595 21.63 15.52 19.12
N LEU A 596 20.38 15.09 19.30
CA LEU A 596 19.38 15.01 18.25
C LEU A 596 18.43 16.18 18.38
N ASP A 597 18.15 16.86 17.26
CA ASP A 597 17.07 17.83 17.16
C ASP A 597 15.78 17.06 16.83
N VAL A 598 14.86 17.03 17.79
CA VAL A 598 13.55 16.37 17.65
C VAL A 598 12.43 17.41 17.73
N ASN A 599 12.75 18.69 17.54
CA ASN A 599 11.77 19.76 17.52
C ASN A 599 10.79 19.57 16.35
N GLY A 600 9.49 19.67 16.63
CA GLY A 600 8.44 19.34 15.68
C GLY A 600 8.14 17.84 15.53
N TYR A 601 9.02 16.95 16.02
CA TYR A 601 8.85 15.50 15.96
C TYR A 601 8.36 14.91 17.29
N LEU A 602 8.95 15.33 18.41
CA LEU A 602 8.60 14.87 19.76
C LEU A 602 8.28 16.05 20.68
N PRO A 603 7.32 15.92 21.61
CA PRO A 603 6.98 17.02 22.50
C PRO A 603 8.07 17.28 23.54
N VAL A 604 8.32 18.55 23.83
CA VAL A 604 9.18 19.03 24.91
C VAL A 604 8.75 18.39 26.23
N GLY A 605 9.72 17.84 26.96
CA GLY A 605 9.47 17.15 28.22
C GLY A 605 9.03 15.69 28.08
N ALA A 606 8.81 15.17 26.85
CA ALA A 606 8.63 13.73 26.64
C ALA A 606 9.81 12.96 27.23
N THR A 607 9.52 11.96 28.05
CA THR A 607 10.55 11.18 28.76
C THR A 607 10.70 9.80 28.14
N PHE A 608 11.94 9.37 27.95
CA PHE A 608 12.30 8.07 27.40
C PHE A 608 13.19 7.31 28.37
N THR A 609 13.01 6.00 28.44
CA THR A 609 13.93 5.09 29.13
C THR A 609 14.88 4.50 28.10
N GLU A 610 16.18 4.64 28.30
CA GLU A 610 17.18 3.97 27.50
C GLU A 610 17.25 2.50 27.93
N THR A 611 16.98 1.60 27.00
CA THR A 611 16.67 0.19 27.25
C THR A 611 17.88 -0.58 27.77
N LEU A 612 19.10 -0.21 27.38
CA LEU A 612 20.32 -0.95 27.73
C LEU A 612 20.87 -0.58 29.12
N SER A 613 20.70 0.67 29.55
CA SER A 613 21.21 1.24 30.80
C SER A 613 20.13 1.42 31.87
N GLY A 614 18.88 1.62 31.46
CA GLY A 614 17.75 2.01 32.33
C GLY A 614 17.71 3.49 32.69
N ASP A 615 18.61 4.32 32.12
CA ASP A 615 18.63 5.76 32.35
C ASP A 615 17.43 6.44 31.68
N VAL A 616 16.95 7.54 32.28
CA VAL A 616 15.82 8.30 31.75
C VAL A 616 16.29 9.62 31.17
N TYR A 617 15.92 9.87 29.93
CA TYR A 617 16.19 11.10 29.19
C TYR A 617 14.88 11.84 28.92
N ALA A 618 14.95 13.15 28.75
CA ALA A 618 13.80 13.97 28.41
C ALA A 618 14.14 14.93 27.27
N VAL A 619 13.17 15.19 26.39
CA VAL A 619 13.29 16.25 25.38
C VAL A 619 13.42 17.58 26.11
N ALA A 620 14.52 18.29 25.87
CA ALA A 620 14.84 19.55 26.51
C ALA A 620 13.94 20.69 25.99
N GLY A 621 13.95 21.82 26.70
CA GLY A 621 13.12 22.99 26.34
C GLY A 621 13.47 23.66 25.01
N ASP A 622 14.58 23.27 24.38
CA ASP A 622 14.97 23.69 23.02
C ASP A 622 14.67 22.63 21.96
N GLY A 623 13.92 21.58 22.30
CA GLY A 623 13.54 20.51 21.38
C GLY A 623 14.63 19.46 21.14
N THR A 624 15.73 19.48 21.90
CA THR A 624 16.83 18.53 21.72
C THR A 624 16.83 17.40 22.74
N ILE A 625 17.44 16.27 22.39
CA ILE A 625 17.78 15.18 23.32
C ILE A 625 19.26 14.84 23.20
N THR A 626 19.98 14.81 24.33
CA THR A 626 21.43 14.59 24.38
C THR A 626 21.79 13.43 25.29
N LEU A 627 22.66 12.54 24.81
CA LEU A 627 23.20 11.42 25.59
C LEU A 627 24.58 10.98 25.09
N ASP A 628 25.33 10.32 25.97
CA ASP A 628 26.60 9.69 25.65
C ASP A 628 26.36 8.25 25.18
N VAL A 629 26.71 7.94 23.94
CA VAL A 629 26.56 6.60 23.35
C VAL A 629 27.95 5.96 23.24
N PRO A 630 28.22 4.81 23.90
CA PRO A 630 29.49 4.10 23.75
C PRO A 630 29.78 3.74 22.30
N GLY A 631 31.06 3.77 21.90
CA GLY A 631 31.49 3.29 20.59
C GLY A 631 31.35 1.77 20.46
N GLU A 632 31.17 1.29 19.23
CA GLU A 632 30.84 -0.12 18.92
C GLU A 632 29.58 -0.59 19.65
N SER A 633 28.58 0.30 19.73
CA SER A 633 27.34 0.07 20.48
C SER A 633 26.20 0.95 19.94
N GLY A 634 25.12 1.05 20.71
CA GLY A 634 24.00 1.91 20.42
C GLY A 634 23.18 2.25 21.65
N ALA A 635 22.07 2.94 21.44
CA ALA A 635 21.09 3.26 22.46
C ALA A 635 19.69 3.06 21.87
N LEU A 636 18.77 2.53 22.68
CA LEU A 636 17.36 2.41 22.34
C LEU A 636 16.53 3.11 23.40
N LEU A 637 16.07 4.32 23.08
CA LEU A 637 15.21 5.10 23.95
C LEU A 637 13.76 4.76 23.62
N VAL A 638 13.03 4.19 24.56
CA VAL A 638 11.60 3.90 24.41
C VAL A 638 10.77 4.79 25.32
N LEU A 639 9.57 5.14 24.88
CA LEU A 639 8.71 6.07 25.61
C LEU A 639 8.43 5.59 27.05
N ALA A 640 8.76 6.42 28.05
CA ALA A 640 8.63 6.05 29.47
C ALA A 640 7.26 6.38 30.05
N ALA A 641 6.54 7.32 29.44
CA ALA A 641 5.19 7.72 29.82
C ALA A 641 4.44 8.23 28.58
N PRO A 642 3.11 8.05 28.49
CA PRO A 642 2.33 8.54 27.35
C PRO A 642 2.60 10.02 27.09
N MET A 643 2.75 10.38 25.82
CA MET A 643 2.80 11.78 25.42
C MET A 643 1.44 12.41 25.73
N VAL A 644 1.46 13.57 26.37
CA VAL A 644 0.23 14.27 26.79
C VAL A 644 -0.19 15.31 25.74
N ASP A 645 0.78 15.76 24.94
CA ASP A 645 0.59 16.75 23.89
C ASP A 645 0.62 16.04 22.53
N THR A 646 -0.34 16.38 21.67
CA THR A 646 -0.40 15.98 20.26
C THR A 646 -0.13 17.18 19.36
N PRO A 647 0.25 16.98 18.10
CA PRO A 647 0.41 18.08 17.16
C PRO A 647 -0.81 18.99 17.10
N PRO A 648 -0.61 20.30 16.85
CA PRO A 648 -1.72 21.19 16.52
C PRO A 648 -2.37 20.77 15.19
N ASP A 649 -3.62 21.16 14.97
CA ASP A 649 -4.30 20.94 13.68
C ASP A 649 -3.59 21.72 12.57
N ALA A 650 -3.56 21.17 11.36
CA ALA A 650 -3.15 21.93 10.18
C ALA A 650 -4.21 22.99 9.83
N VAL A 651 -3.77 24.14 9.31
CA VAL A 651 -4.68 25.14 8.74
C VAL A 651 -5.35 24.56 7.50
N THR A 652 -6.66 24.73 7.33
CA THR A 652 -7.41 24.16 6.19
C THR A 652 -8.04 25.21 5.28
N ASP A 653 -7.94 26.49 5.64
CA ASP A 653 -8.59 27.61 4.95
C ASP A 653 -7.64 28.76 4.62
N LEU A 654 -6.34 28.48 4.42
CA LEU A 654 -5.39 29.47 3.93
C LEU A 654 -5.85 30.01 2.58
N ALA A 655 -5.90 31.34 2.44
CA ALA A 655 -6.32 32.00 1.22
C ALA A 655 -5.56 33.31 0.96
N VAL A 656 -5.40 33.66 -0.32
CA VAL A 656 -5.03 35.01 -0.73
C VAL A 656 -6.27 35.91 -0.68
N THR A 657 -6.30 36.82 0.28
CA THR A 657 -7.44 37.70 0.58
C THR A 657 -7.43 39.02 -0.19
N ALA A 658 -6.25 39.48 -0.63
CA ALA A 658 -6.10 40.63 -1.51
C ALA A 658 -4.81 40.55 -2.33
N SER A 659 -4.86 41.09 -3.55
CA SER A 659 -3.70 41.26 -4.43
C SER A 659 -3.50 42.73 -4.75
N ARG A 660 -2.24 43.19 -4.70
CA ARG A 660 -1.82 44.53 -5.12
C ARG A 660 -0.42 44.47 -5.69
N SER A 661 0.03 45.60 -6.24
CA SER A 661 1.35 45.65 -6.86
C SER A 661 2.44 45.30 -5.84
N GLY A 662 3.17 44.22 -6.13
CA GLY A 662 4.29 43.71 -5.36
C GLY A 662 3.93 43.05 -4.02
N GLU A 663 2.64 42.84 -3.72
CA GLU A 663 2.21 42.29 -2.43
C GLU A 663 0.97 41.40 -2.54
N LEU A 664 0.92 40.36 -1.70
CA LEU A 664 -0.23 39.49 -1.51
C LEU A 664 -0.59 39.43 -0.02
N ASP A 665 -1.86 39.62 0.31
CA ASP A 665 -2.36 39.46 1.68
C ASP A 665 -2.92 38.05 1.86
N LEU A 666 -2.38 37.30 2.81
CA LEU A 666 -2.80 35.98 3.22
C LEU A 666 -3.69 36.07 4.46
N GLY A 667 -4.70 35.20 4.55
CA GLY A 667 -5.54 35.05 5.73
C GLY A 667 -6.01 33.60 5.92
N TRP A 668 -6.21 33.21 7.18
CA TRP A 668 -6.65 31.88 7.59
C TRP A 668 -7.38 31.94 8.94
N SER A 669 -8.00 30.84 9.37
CA SER A 669 -8.59 30.69 10.70
C SER A 669 -7.62 30.07 11.69
N ALA A 670 -7.80 30.34 12.99
CA ALA A 670 -6.95 29.76 14.03
C ALA A 670 -7.12 28.23 14.07
N ALA A 671 -6.01 27.49 13.94
CA ALA A 671 -6.00 26.04 14.09
C ALA A 671 -5.98 25.62 15.57
N ALA A 672 -6.62 24.50 15.90
CA ALA A 672 -6.67 24.03 17.28
C ALA A 672 -5.27 23.62 17.76
N GLY A 673 -4.94 23.96 19.01
CA GLY A 673 -3.61 23.69 19.58
C GLY A 673 -2.49 24.64 19.12
N ALA A 674 -2.68 25.40 18.04
CA ALA A 674 -1.64 26.28 17.50
C ALA A 674 -1.47 27.57 18.31
N THR A 675 -0.22 27.93 18.62
CA THR A 675 0.19 29.22 19.21
C THR A 675 0.86 30.14 18.20
N SER A 676 1.49 29.58 17.16
CA SER A 676 2.11 30.31 16.05
C SER A 676 1.99 29.56 14.72
N TYR A 677 2.39 30.21 13.63
CA TYR A 677 2.27 29.72 12.25
C TYR A 677 3.55 30.03 11.47
N ASP A 678 4.19 29.01 10.91
CA ASP A 678 5.29 29.16 9.97
C ASP A 678 4.75 29.23 8.55
N LEU A 679 5.10 30.31 7.83
CA LEU A 679 4.66 30.56 6.47
C LEU A 679 5.76 30.19 5.48
N TYR A 680 5.36 29.48 4.44
CA TYR A 680 6.23 29.11 3.35
C TYR A 680 5.66 29.55 2.01
N ARG A 681 6.55 29.80 1.04
CA ARG A 681 6.20 30.16 -0.35
C ARG A 681 7.00 29.37 -1.36
N SER A 682 6.34 29.04 -2.47
CA SER A 682 6.94 28.45 -3.65
C SER A 682 6.56 29.22 -4.92
N LEU A 683 7.36 29.01 -5.98
CA LEU A 683 7.04 29.41 -7.35
C LEU A 683 6.38 28.26 -8.14
N VAL A 684 6.33 27.06 -7.56
CA VAL A 684 5.79 25.84 -8.14
C VAL A 684 4.73 25.29 -7.19
N SER A 685 3.58 24.86 -7.71
CA SER A 685 2.53 24.25 -6.89
C SER A 685 2.97 22.89 -6.35
N GLY A 686 2.55 22.56 -5.14
CA GLY A 686 2.71 21.23 -4.54
C GLY A 686 4.10 20.95 -3.95
N GLY A 687 5.04 21.90 -3.98
CA GLY A 687 6.39 21.68 -3.43
C GLY A 687 7.36 22.83 -3.67
N GLY A 688 8.62 22.66 -3.25
CA GLY A 688 9.65 23.71 -3.39
C GLY A 688 9.48 24.89 -2.43
N TYR A 689 8.73 24.68 -1.35
CA TYR A 689 8.40 25.70 -0.37
C TYR A 689 9.63 26.21 0.37
N THR A 690 9.74 27.53 0.46
CA THR A 690 10.80 28.23 1.18
C THR A 690 10.20 29.00 2.34
N TRP A 691 10.81 28.89 3.52
CA TRP A 691 10.36 29.61 4.71
C TRP A 691 10.45 31.13 4.49
N ILE A 692 9.38 31.85 4.84
CA ILE A 692 9.29 33.31 4.72
C ILE A 692 9.28 33.97 6.09
N SER A 693 8.44 33.48 7.00
CA SER A 693 8.19 34.13 8.29
C SER A 693 7.49 33.20 9.28
N ASN A 694 7.51 33.57 10.55
CA ASN A 694 6.66 33.03 11.61
C ASN A 694 5.75 34.14 12.14
N THR A 695 4.50 33.83 12.46
CA THR A 695 3.57 34.79 13.06
C THR A 695 2.61 34.18 14.07
N THR A 696 2.07 35.01 14.95
CA THR A 696 0.97 34.66 15.88
C THR A 696 -0.37 35.27 15.45
N THR A 697 -0.38 36.03 14.35
CA THR A 697 -1.58 36.62 13.76
C THR A 697 -2.16 35.73 12.67
N LEU A 698 -3.46 35.84 12.40
CA LEU A 698 -4.17 35.04 11.39
C LEU A 698 -4.15 35.65 9.98
N THR A 699 -3.24 36.59 9.77
CA THR A 699 -3.05 37.29 8.50
C THR A 699 -1.57 37.62 8.32
N TYR A 700 -1.11 37.60 7.08
CA TYR A 700 0.26 37.99 6.72
C TYR A 700 0.29 38.69 5.36
N THR A 701 1.02 39.79 5.24
CA THR A 701 1.27 40.44 3.95
C THR A 701 2.65 40.02 3.47
N ASP A 702 2.71 39.25 2.38
CA ASP A 702 3.96 39.00 1.68
C ASP A 702 4.24 40.15 0.71
N SER A 703 5.44 40.70 0.75
CA SER A 703 5.80 41.94 0.04
C SER A 703 7.12 41.80 -0.71
N GLY A 704 7.35 42.69 -1.68
CA GLY A 704 8.52 42.61 -2.56
C GLY A 704 8.40 41.52 -3.63
N LEU A 705 7.17 41.12 -3.94
CA LEU A 705 6.86 40.15 -4.97
C LEU A 705 6.98 40.75 -6.37
N THR A 706 7.21 39.91 -7.36
CA THR A 706 7.22 40.31 -8.77
C THR A 706 5.80 40.24 -9.32
N ASN A 707 5.28 41.34 -9.87
CA ASN A 707 3.96 41.33 -10.50
C ASN A 707 3.89 40.35 -11.68
N ALA A 708 2.69 39.83 -11.95
CA ALA A 708 2.43 38.84 -12.99
C ALA A 708 3.17 37.49 -12.83
N GLN A 709 3.67 37.21 -11.62
CA GLN A 709 4.21 35.90 -11.23
C GLN A 709 3.24 35.24 -10.24
N THR A 710 2.87 33.98 -10.48
CA THR A 710 2.10 33.20 -9.51
C THR A 710 3.01 32.76 -8.37
N TYR A 711 2.52 32.93 -7.14
CA TYR A 711 3.14 32.43 -5.92
C TYR A 711 2.18 31.48 -5.21
N TYR A 712 2.73 30.42 -4.62
CA TYR A 712 2.01 29.41 -3.86
C TYR A 712 2.44 29.47 -2.39
N TYR A 713 1.52 29.25 -1.47
CA TYR A 713 1.72 29.40 -0.03
C TYR A 713 1.15 28.21 0.73
N VAL A 714 1.89 27.76 1.75
CA VAL A 714 1.41 26.83 2.78
C VAL A 714 1.84 27.33 4.15
N ILE A 715 1.14 26.84 5.17
CA ILE A 715 1.39 27.16 6.57
C ILE A 715 1.56 25.87 7.37
N ILE A 716 2.50 25.88 8.31
CA ILE A 716 2.60 24.86 9.37
C ILE A 716 2.15 25.51 10.67
N SER A 717 1.15 24.93 11.33
CA SER A 717 0.74 25.31 12.68
C SER A 717 1.79 24.83 13.68
N LYS A 718 2.10 25.66 14.68
CA LYS A 718 3.07 25.34 15.74
C LYS A 718 2.42 25.49 17.10
N ASP A 719 2.68 24.53 17.99
CA ASP A 719 2.50 24.72 19.42
C ASP A 719 3.87 24.99 20.05
N ASP A 720 4.19 26.26 20.27
CA ASP A 720 5.50 26.68 20.82
C ASP A 720 5.71 26.19 22.27
N GLY A 721 4.64 25.73 22.95
CA GLY A 721 4.70 25.19 24.30
C GLY A 721 5.23 23.76 24.33
N SER A 722 4.70 22.90 23.44
CA SER A 722 5.15 21.51 23.28
C SER A 722 6.26 21.34 22.24
N GLY A 723 6.48 22.32 21.36
CA GLY A 723 7.41 22.22 20.23
C GLY A 723 6.88 21.42 19.03
N LEU A 724 5.64 20.90 19.10
CA LEU A 724 5.03 20.11 18.03
C LEU A 724 4.53 20.96 16.87
N SER A 725 4.47 20.35 15.68
CA SER A 725 4.09 20.98 14.42
C SER A 725 3.03 20.17 13.71
N SER A 726 2.09 20.84 13.05
CA SER A 726 1.15 20.17 12.14
C SER A 726 1.82 19.76 10.83
N ASP A 727 1.08 19.02 10.00
CA ASP A 727 1.33 18.95 8.57
C ASP A 727 1.12 20.32 7.88
N TYR A 728 1.45 20.40 6.58
CA TYR A 728 1.16 21.57 5.77
C TYR A 728 -0.34 21.85 5.68
N SER A 729 -0.68 23.13 5.59
CA SER A 729 -2.03 23.59 5.27
C SER A 729 -2.45 23.23 3.85
N ASN A 730 -3.71 23.52 3.49
CA ASN A 730 -4.07 23.68 2.10
C ASN A 730 -3.15 24.70 1.40
N GLU A 731 -2.89 24.52 0.10
CA GLU A 731 -2.10 25.46 -0.69
C GLU A 731 -2.98 26.63 -1.15
N ALA A 732 -2.51 27.86 -0.97
CA ALA A 732 -3.12 29.06 -1.53
C ALA A 732 -2.23 29.68 -2.60
N SER A 733 -2.82 30.21 -3.67
CA SER A 733 -2.06 30.87 -4.74
C SER A 733 -2.59 32.26 -5.07
N GLY A 734 -1.70 33.12 -5.55
CA GLY A 734 -2.04 34.48 -5.95
C GLY A 734 -1.03 35.10 -6.90
N ILE A 735 -1.49 36.09 -7.66
CA ILE A 735 -0.68 36.87 -8.61
C ILE A 735 -0.73 38.33 -8.17
N PRO A 736 0.39 38.95 -7.74
CA PRO A 736 0.43 40.37 -7.44
C PRO A 736 0.31 41.18 -8.74
N ALA A 737 -0.53 42.21 -8.73
CA ALA A 737 -0.89 42.99 -9.93
C ALA A 737 -1.30 44.43 -9.60
N TYR A 738 -1.18 45.34 -10.57
CA TYR A 738 -1.74 46.70 -10.48
C TYR A 738 -3.27 46.68 -10.64
N ASP A 739 -4.00 47.52 -9.90
CA ASP A 739 -5.43 47.75 -10.15
C ASP A 739 -5.63 48.64 -11.38
N LEU A 740 -6.11 48.04 -12.48
CA LEU A 740 -6.39 48.75 -13.73
C LEU A 740 -7.84 49.26 -13.86
N THR A 741 -8.73 48.94 -12.90
CA THR A 741 -10.13 49.40 -12.96
C THR A 741 -10.28 50.92 -12.85
N THR A 742 -9.28 51.57 -12.25
CA THR A 742 -9.22 53.03 -12.06
C THR A 742 -8.16 53.72 -12.95
N ALA A 743 -7.41 52.95 -13.73
CA ALA A 743 -6.38 53.45 -14.64
C ALA A 743 -6.99 54.18 -15.86
N TRP A 744 -6.20 55.04 -16.49
CA TRP A 744 -6.58 55.67 -17.76
C TRP A 744 -5.80 55.05 -18.92
N TYR A 745 -6.45 54.74 -20.03
CA TYR A 745 -5.80 54.15 -21.20
C TYR A 745 -6.50 54.52 -22.52
N ASN A 746 -5.74 54.65 -23.61
CA ASN A 746 -6.27 55.06 -24.92
C ASN A 746 -5.54 54.42 -26.12
N LEU A 747 -6.21 54.44 -27.28
CA LEU A 747 -5.57 54.31 -28.59
C LEU A 747 -5.08 55.70 -28.99
N GLN A 748 -3.78 55.85 -29.26
CA GLN A 748 -3.14 57.15 -29.46
C GLN A 748 -3.02 57.56 -30.94
N TRP A 749 -2.51 56.68 -31.82
CA TRP A 749 -2.30 56.96 -33.25
C TRP A 749 -1.91 55.67 -34.00
N PRO A 750 -2.12 55.50 -35.32
CA PRO A 750 -2.93 56.33 -36.23
C PRO A 750 -4.43 56.05 -36.10
N PRO A 751 -5.29 56.92 -36.68
CA PRO A 751 -6.72 56.66 -36.84
C PRO A 751 -7.02 55.75 -38.04
N SER A 752 -6.10 55.66 -39.02
CA SER A 752 -6.30 54.83 -40.21
C SER A 752 -5.00 54.30 -40.83
N ILE A 753 -5.03 53.08 -41.37
CA ILE A 753 -3.91 52.37 -42.02
C ILE A 753 -4.34 51.82 -43.39
N ASN A 754 -3.47 51.93 -44.41
CA ASN A 754 -3.59 51.19 -45.67
C ASN A 754 -2.37 50.28 -45.84
N HIS A 755 -2.59 48.98 -46.07
CA HIS A 755 -1.56 47.95 -46.07
C HIS A 755 -1.65 47.02 -47.28
N THR A 756 -0.51 46.52 -47.74
CA THR A 756 -0.42 45.47 -48.76
C THR A 756 -0.03 44.18 -48.04
N ILE A 757 -0.83 43.12 -48.19
CA ILE A 757 -0.67 41.84 -47.52
C ILE A 757 0.76 41.30 -47.65
N SER A 758 1.35 40.95 -46.51
CA SER A 758 2.71 40.44 -46.40
C SER A 758 2.90 39.80 -45.03
N THR A 759 3.69 38.73 -44.94
CA THR A 759 4.10 38.16 -43.64
C THR A 759 5.37 38.81 -43.08
N ILE A 760 6.06 39.63 -43.87
CA ILE A 760 7.37 40.22 -43.51
C ILE A 760 7.37 41.74 -43.43
N THR A 761 6.39 42.40 -44.07
CA THR A 761 6.22 43.85 -43.97
C THR A 761 5.02 44.11 -43.08
N PRO A 762 5.19 44.64 -41.86
CA PRO A 762 4.06 44.95 -40.98
C PRO A 762 3.33 46.23 -41.41
N THR A 763 2.17 46.48 -40.81
CA THR A 763 1.47 47.77 -40.92
C THR A 763 2.31 48.92 -40.36
N ASP A 764 1.85 50.16 -40.60
CA ASP A 764 2.33 51.30 -39.82
C ASP A 764 2.19 51.03 -38.31
N ASN A 765 3.12 51.59 -37.53
CA ASN A 765 3.13 51.46 -36.08
C ASN A 765 1.88 52.09 -35.45
N ILE A 766 1.24 51.34 -34.56
CA ILE A 766 0.09 51.70 -33.76
C ILE A 766 0.54 51.96 -32.33
N TYR A 767 0.15 53.11 -31.79
CA TYR A 767 0.54 53.60 -30.49
C TYR A 767 -0.68 53.62 -29.57
N GLY A 768 -0.51 53.18 -28.32
CA GLY A 768 -1.49 53.34 -27.24
C GLY A 768 -0.80 53.77 -25.96
N GLN A 769 -1.50 54.47 -25.08
CA GLN A 769 -0.95 54.94 -23.81
C GLN A 769 -1.76 54.45 -22.63
N ILE A 770 -1.08 54.27 -21.49
CA ILE A 770 -1.69 53.96 -20.20
C ILE A 770 -1.09 54.84 -19.08
N TYR A 771 -1.94 55.23 -18.15
CA TYR A 771 -1.60 55.92 -16.91
C TYR A 771 -2.10 55.10 -15.71
N ILE A 772 -1.17 54.70 -14.84
CA ILE A 772 -1.45 54.04 -13.57
C ILE A 772 -0.87 54.93 -12.48
N ALA A 773 -1.71 55.36 -11.53
CA ALA A 773 -1.27 56.21 -10.43
C ALA A 773 -0.23 55.48 -9.55
N GLY A 774 0.95 56.06 -9.40
CA GLY A 774 2.10 55.48 -8.70
C GLY A 774 2.82 54.36 -9.47
N GLY A 775 2.45 54.11 -10.74
CA GLY A 775 3.03 53.06 -11.58
C GLY A 775 3.73 53.59 -12.82
N THR A 776 3.15 54.55 -13.54
CA THR A 776 3.65 55.02 -14.86
C THR A 776 4.27 56.43 -14.82
N GLU A 777 4.39 57.05 -13.64
CA GLU A 777 4.93 58.42 -13.51
C GLU A 777 6.44 58.51 -13.74
N ASP A 778 7.17 57.40 -13.60
CA ASP A 778 8.59 57.30 -13.91
C ASP A 778 8.80 56.61 -15.26
N ALA A 779 9.93 56.89 -15.93
CA ALA A 779 10.18 56.36 -17.26
C ALA A 779 10.50 54.84 -17.23
N GLY A 780 9.65 54.03 -17.85
CA GLY A 780 9.83 52.59 -18.04
C GLY A 780 8.50 51.85 -17.79
N PRO A 781 8.19 50.78 -18.53
CA PRO A 781 6.92 50.10 -18.34
C PRO A 781 6.90 49.48 -16.92
N PRO A 782 5.80 49.62 -16.17
CA PRO A 782 5.71 49.05 -14.83
C PRO A 782 5.84 47.52 -14.94
N ALA A 783 6.63 46.91 -14.06
CA ALA A 783 6.82 45.45 -14.06
C ALA A 783 5.47 44.73 -13.94
N GLY A 784 5.24 43.74 -14.82
CA GLY A 784 3.98 42.98 -14.91
C GLY A 784 2.89 43.62 -15.77
N VAL A 785 3.07 44.84 -16.30
CA VAL A 785 2.11 45.44 -17.24
C VAL A 785 2.40 44.99 -18.67
N SER A 786 1.42 44.34 -19.30
CA SER A 786 1.42 43.99 -20.71
C SER A 786 0.43 44.85 -21.48
N ALA A 787 0.78 45.15 -22.73
CA ALA A 787 -0.06 45.91 -23.65
C ALA A 787 -0.17 45.13 -24.96
N GLN A 788 -1.37 45.10 -25.53
CA GLN A 788 -1.64 44.46 -26.80
C GLN A 788 -2.44 45.40 -27.72
N VAL A 789 -2.25 45.24 -29.02
CA VAL A 789 -3.06 45.88 -30.05
C VAL A 789 -3.80 44.80 -30.82
N GLY A 790 -5.07 45.00 -31.13
CA GLY A 790 -5.87 44.00 -31.83
C GLY A 790 -6.83 44.60 -32.83
N TYR A 791 -7.24 43.79 -33.81
CA TYR A 791 -8.16 44.20 -34.86
C TYR A 791 -9.25 43.16 -35.15
N GLY A 792 -10.39 43.64 -35.63
CA GLY A 792 -11.51 42.80 -36.04
C GLY A 792 -12.32 43.42 -37.17
N ILE A 793 -13.28 42.65 -37.69
CA ILE A 793 -14.16 43.11 -38.77
C ILE A 793 -14.89 44.38 -38.33
N SER A 794 -14.93 45.39 -39.21
CA SER A 794 -15.60 46.65 -38.92
C SER A 794 -17.04 46.44 -38.43
N GLY A 795 -17.37 47.02 -37.26
CA GLY A 795 -18.68 46.92 -36.62
C GLY A 795 -18.80 45.88 -35.49
N THR A 796 -17.72 45.17 -35.15
CA THR A 796 -17.68 44.21 -34.02
C THR A 796 -17.00 44.81 -32.77
N LEU A 797 -17.33 44.31 -31.57
CA LEU A 797 -16.75 44.82 -30.32
C LEU A 797 -15.35 44.23 -30.05
N PRO A 798 -14.38 45.00 -29.51
CA PRO A 798 -13.02 44.50 -29.26
C PRO A 798 -12.93 43.23 -28.42
N VAL A 799 -13.82 43.06 -27.43
CA VAL A 799 -13.87 41.84 -26.60
C VAL A 799 -14.12 40.55 -27.41
N SER A 800 -14.66 40.67 -28.63
CA SER A 800 -14.95 39.55 -29.54
C SER A 800 -13.89 39.33 -30.62
N TRP A 801 -12.82 40.13 -30.65
CA TRP A 801 -11.76 40.01 -31.64
C TRP A 801 -10.75 38.94 -31.25
N MET A 802 -10.30 38.16 -32.24
CA MET A 802 -9.31 37.09 -32.02
C MET A 802 -7.87 37.51 -32.39
N ASN A 803 -7.70 38.61 -33.14
CA ASN A 803 -6.37 39.06 -33.56
C ASN A 803 -5.82 40.08 -32.56
N TRP A 804 -4.96 39.65 -31.62
CA TRP A 804 -4.24 40.51 -30.67
C TRP A 804 -2.74 40.25 -30.77
N VAL A 805 -1.94 41.33 -30.73
CA VAL A 805 -0.48 41.31 -30.87
C VAL A 805 0.13 42.10 -29.72
N ASP A 806 1.16 41.55 -29.09
CA ASP A 806 1.90 42.24 -28.02
C ASP A 806 2.55 43.53 -28.53
N MET A 807 2.46 44.57 -27.70
CA MET A 807 3.06 45.87 -27.96
C MET A 807 4.34 46.03 -27.15
N GLY A 808 5.39 46.56 -27.77
CA GLY A 808 6.62 46.93 -27.09
C GLY A 808 6.50 48.30 -26.43
N TYR A 809 7.16 48.49 -25.28
CA TYR A 809 7.29 49.80 -24.66
C TYR A 809 8.10 50.74 -25.57
N GLN A 810 7.51 51.89 -25.90
CA GLN A 810 8.13 52.89 -26.77
C GLN A 810 8.84 53.99 -25.97
N GLY A 811 8.24 54.44 -24.87
CA GLY A 811 8.72 55.57 -24.10
C GLY A 811 7.63 56.25 -23.28
N GLN A 812 8.04 57.25 -22.51
CA GLN A 812 7.14 58.00 -21.63
C GLN A 812 6.58 59.24 -22.34
N SER A 813 5.26 59.45 -22.25
CA SER A 813 4.53 60.58 -22.84
C SER A 813 3.79 61.34 -21.75
N GLY A 814 4.44 62.36 -21.18
CA GLY A 814 3.94 63.05 -19.99
C GLY A 814 4.09 62.16 -18.76
N SER A 815 2.98 61.80 -18.11
CA SER A 815 2.95 60.84 -17.00
C SER A 815 2.46 59.44 -17.44
N ASN A 816 2.26 59.23 -18.74
CA ASN A 816 1.74 58.00 -19.30
C ASN A 816 2.88 57.22 -19.96
N ASP A 817 2.75 55.90 -19.97
CA ASP A 817 3.62 55.03 -20.76
C ASP A 817 2.99 54.75 -22.13
N GLU A 818 3.78 54.93 -23.18
CA GLU A 818 3.38 54.68 -24.57
C GLU A 818 3.94 53.33 -25.04
N PHE A 819 3.05 52.54 -25.62
CA PHE A 819 3.33 51.23 -26.19
C PHE A 819 3.11 51.28 -27.70
N VAL A 820 3.89 50.50 -28.44
CA VAL A 820 3.84 50.42 -29.91
C VAL A 820 3.69 48.97 -30.38
N GLY A 821 2.77 48.73 -31.29
CA GLY A 821 2.57 47.46 -31.97
C GLY A 821 2.25 47.66 -33.45
N ASN A 822 2.17 46.59 -34.22
CA ASN A 822 1.75 46.60 -35.62
C ASN A 822 1.14 45.23 -35.97
N PHE A 823 0.56 45.12 -37.16
CA PHE A 823 -0.10 43.91 -37.64
C PHE A 823 0.56 43.35 -38.89
N LEU A 824 0.33 42.06 -39.15
CA LEU A 824 0.58 41.38 -40.41
C LEU A 824 -0.72 40.72 -40.87
N PRO A 825 -1.70 41.49 -41.35
CA PRO A 825 -3.00 40.94 -41.70
C PRO A 825 -2.88 40.00 -42.91
N ASP A 826 -3.46 38.81 -42.78
CA ASP A 826 -3.39 37.68 -43.70
C ASP A 826 -4.61 37.58 -44.64
N GLU A 827 -5.58 38.47 -44.45
CA GLU A 827 -6.79 38.58 -45.26
C GLU A 827 -7.02 39.99 -45.81
N LEU A 828 -7.42 40.06 -47.07
CA LEU A 828 -7.80 41.31 -47.73
C LEU A 828 -9.14 41.83 -47.17
N GLY A 829 -9.21 43.10 -46.79
CA GLY A 829 -10.44 43.62 -46.19
C GLY A 829 -10.31 45.00 -45.55
N VAL A 830 -11.38 45.39 -44.85
CA VAL A 830 -11.44 46.62 -44.02
C VAL A 830 -11.78 46.22 -42.58
N TYR A 831 -10.93 46.61 -41.64
CA TYR A 831 -10.95 46.23 -40.23
C TYR A 831 -10.98 47.45 -39.30
N GLN A 832 -11.39 47.27 -38.05
CA GLN A 832 -11.20 48.22 -36.95
C GLN A 832 -10.17 47.69 -35.95
N TYR A 833 -9.43 48.57 -35.26
CA TYR A 833 -8.42 48.18 -34.26
C TYR A 833 -8.37 49.08 -33.02
N THR A 834 -7.85 48.55 -31.91
CA THR A 834 -7.59 49.28 -30.65
C THR A 834 -6.53 48.58 -29.79
N THR A 835 -6.19 49.16 -28.63
CA THR A 835 -5.25 48.60 -27.64
C THR A 835 -5.97 48.02 -26.41
N ARG A 836 -5.32 47.11 -25.70
CA ARG A 836 -5.73 46.57 -24.39
C ARG A 836 -4.54 46.38 -23.46
N TYR A 837 -4.78 46.36 -22.15
CA TYR A 837 -3.74 46.28 -21.13
C TYR A 837 -4.09 45.24 -20.04
N SER A 838 -3.09 44.56 -19.50
CA SER A 838 -3.19 43.64 -18.36
C SER A 838 -2.03 43.91 -17.39
N SER A 839 -2.24 43.61 -16.10
CA SER A 839 -1.23 43.73 -15.04
C SER A 839 -1.03 42.42 -14.25
N ASP A 840 -1.80 41.39 -14.59
CA ASP A 840 -1.92 40.12 -13.86
C ASP A 840 -1.44 38.94 -14.72
N GLY A 841 -0.56 39.16 -15.70
CA GLY A 841 -0.05 38.10 -16.57
C GLY A 841 -1.00 37.70 -17.70
N GLY A 842 -2.01 38.52 -17.99
CA GLY A 842 -2.95 38.28 -19.09
C GLY A 842 -4.26 37.59 -18.68
N HIS A 843 -4.49 37.39 -17.38
CA HIS A 843 -5.75 36.83 -16.86
C HIS A 843 -6.92 37.82 -17.01
N THR A 844 -6.67 39.13 -16.84
CA THR A 844 -7.67 40.19 -17.00
C THR A 844 -7.20 41.25 -17.99
N TRP A 845 -8.06 41.61 -18.96
CA TRP A 845 -7.75 42.60 -20.01
C TRP A 845 -8.69 43.81 -20.00
N TYR A 846 -8.09 45.01 -20.10
CA TYR A 846 -8.79 46.29 -20.13
C TYR A 846 -8.62 46.98 -21.50
N TYR A 847 -9.73 47.21 -22.22
CA TYR A 847 -9.72 47.64 -23.62
C TYR A 847 -9.85 49.16 -23.76
N ALA A 848 -8.98 49.79 -24.54
CA ALA A 848 -9.05 51.20 -24.88
C ALA A 848 -10.24 51.49 -25.79
N LEU A 849 -11.26 52.18 -25.27
CA LEU A 849 -12.45 52.63 -26.01
C LEU A 849 -12.47 54.16 -26.21
N SER A 850 -11.30 54.78 -26.12
CA SER A 850 -11.05 56.19 -26.36
C SER A 850 -9.93 56.32 -27.39
N GLY A 851 -10.25 56.85 -28.58
CA GLY A 851 -9.33 56.92 -29.73
C GLY A 851 -8.98 58.34 -30.19
N PRO A 852 -8.09 58.47 -31.19
CA PRO A 852 -7.56 59.78 -31.65
C PRO A 852 -8.59 60.69 -32.30
N ASN A 853 -9.74 60.14 -32.72
CA ASN A 853 -10.88 60.90 -33.22
C ASN A 853 -11.96 60.95 -32.13
N SER A 854 -12.08 62.09 -31.44
CA SER A 854 -13.17 62.29 -30.48
C SER A 854 -14.54 62.02 -31.14
N SER A 855 -15.31 61.09 -30.55
CA SER A 855 -16.73 60.71 -30.78
C SER A 855 -17.36 61.11 -32.14
N PRO A 856 -17.84 60.15 -32.96
CA PRO A 856 -18.48 58.91 -32.49
C PRO A 856 -17.73 57.59 -32.78
N ASP A 857 -16.50 57.60 -33.32
CA ASP A 857 -15.79 56.38 -33.73
C ASP A 857 -14.45 56.21 -32.97
N PRO A 858 -14.44 55.51 -31.81
CA PRO A 858 -13.28 55.46 -30.92
C PRO A 858 -12.18 54.48 -31.34
N LEU A 859 -12.35 53.74 -32.46
CA LEU A 859 -11.43 52.71 -32.93
C LEU A 859 -10.67 53.21 -34.19
N GLY A 860 -9.47 52.68 -34.44
CA GLY A 860 -8.74 52.91 -35.69
C GLY A 860 -9.29 52.06 -36.84
N VAL A 861 -9.05 52.43 -38.11
CA VAL A 861 -9.52 51.69 -39.30
C VAL A 861 -8.36 51.23 -40.19
N MET A 862 -8.30 49.95 -40.55
CA MET A 862 -7.23 49.37 -41.39
C MET A 862 -7.80 48.80 -42.70
N THR A 863 -7.16 49.06 -43.84
CA THR A 863 -7.51 48.47 -45.15
C THR A 863 -6.34 47.65 -45.71
N VAL A 864 -6.59 46.41 -46.14
CA VAL A 864 -5.57 45.43 -46.59
C VAL A 864 -5.78 45.03 -48.06
N THR A 865 -4.72 45.05 -48.88
CA THR A 865 -4.75 44.86 -50.34
C THR A 865 -3.72 43.81 -50.84
N ALA A 866 -3.91 43.23 -52.04
CA ALA A 866 -3.14 42.05 -52.51
C ALA A 866 -1.66 42.33 -52.88
N SER A 867 -0.78 41.32 -52.71
CA SER A 867 0.64 41.34 -53.11
C SER A 867 0.83 40.94 -54.59
N SER A 868 2.08 41.02 -55.10
CA SER A 868 2.43 40.64 -56.48
C SER A 868 2.87 39.18 -56.66
N ASP A 869 3.14 38.45 -55.58
CA ASP A 869 3.58 37.05 -55.62
C ASP A 869 2.40 36.12 -55.32
N VAL A 870 2.30 35.05 -56.10
CA VAL A 870 1.13 34.16 -56.20
C VAL A 870 1.50 32.67 -56.20
N THR A 871 2.76 32.31 -55.88
CA THR A 871 3.26 30.93 -55.99
C THR A 871 3.40 30.28 -54.61
N PRO A 872 2.66 29.20 -54.29
CA PRO A 872 2.75 28.60 -52.95
C PRO A 872 4.00 27.76 -52.67
N PRO A 873 4.36 27.54 -51.38
CA PRO A 873 5.40 26.60 -50.96
C PRO A 873 5.08 25.12 -51.23
N ALA A 874 6.02 24.22 -50.92
CA ALA A 874 5.83 22.78 -50.83
C ALA A 874 5.00 22.35 -49.60
N ALA A 875 4.39 21.16 -49.67
CA ALA A 875 3.61 20.57 -48.58
C ALA A 875 4.50 20.05 -47.43
N PRO A 876 4.11 20.22 -46.15
CA PRO A 876 4.77 19.56 -45.03
C PRO A 876 4.64 18.04 -45.09
N LEU A 877 5.61 17.31 -44.52
CA LEU A 877 5.66 15.84 -44.52
C LEU A 877 5.71 15.30 -43.07
N ASN A 878 5.46 14.00 -42.88
CA ASN A 878 5.61 13.27 -41.60
C ASN A 878 4.85 13.83 -40.39
N LEU A 879 3.58 14.21 -40.56
CA LEU A 879 2.71 14.52 -39.43
C LEU A 879 2.42 13.27 -38.57
N VAL A 880 2.66 13.32 -37.25
CA VAL A 880 2.49 12.23 -36.27
C VAL A 880 1.84 12.72 -34.96
N LEU A 881 1.17 11.83 -34.22
CA LEU A 881 0.44 12.12 -32.97
C LEU A 881 1.34 11.99 -31.74
N ASP A 882 1.23 12.92 -30.79
CA ASP A 882 2.03 13.00 -29.56
C ASP A 882 1.24 12.73 -28.24
N GLY A 883 -0.08 13.01 -28.12
CA GLY A 883 -0.89 12.71 -26.88
C GLY A 883 -2.36 13.23 -26.85
N THR A 884 -3.22 12.81 -25.88
CA THR A 884 -4.68 13.14 -25.77
C THR A 884 -5.26 13.28 -24.33
N THR A 885 -6.31 14.11 -24.13
CA THR A 885 -7.21 14.23 -22.93
C THR A 885 -8.67 14.49 -23.38
N PRO A 886 -9.73 14.59 -22.54
CA PRO A 886 -11.09 14.98 -22.98
C PRO A 886 -11.16 16.30 -23.73
N ALA A 887 -10.19 17.16 -23.45
CA ALA A 887 -10.17 18.55 -23.86
C ALA A 887 -8.90 18.92 -24.64
N SER A 888 -7.96 18.00 -24.91
CA SER A 888 -6.79 18.32 -25.74
C SER A 888 -6.18 17.17 -26.57
N ILE A 889 -5.46 17.49 -27.67
CA ILE A 889 -4.75 16.58 -28.59
C ILE A 889 -3.43 17.20 -29.11
N SER A 890 -2.28 16.51 -29.03
CA SER A 890 -0.94 17.02 -29.44
C SER A 890 -0.31 16.25 -30.62
N PHE A 891 0.48 16.90 -31.51
CA PHE A 891 1.11 16.31 -32.72
C PHE A 891 2.31 17.09 -33.32
N SER A 892 3.14 16.45 -34.17
CA SER A 892 4.40 16.99 -34.76
C SER A 892 4.66 16.63 -36.25
N TRP A 893 5.51 17.37 -36.99
CA TRP A 893 5.78 17.21 -38.45
C TRP A 893 7.19 17.64 -38.94
N ASP A 894 7.58 17.32 -40.18
CA ASP A 894 8.86 17.74 -40.78
C ASP A 894 8.87 19.19 -41.30
N ALA A 895 10.01 19.86 -41.18
CA ALA A 895 10.22 21.20 -41.72
C ALA A 895 10.27 21.26 -43.27
N VAL A 896 9.63 22.26 -43.86
CA VAL A 896 9.64 22.58 -45.31
C VAL A 896 10.82 23.50 -45.64
N ALA A 897 11.52 23.24 -46.75
CA ALA A 897 12.75 23.92 -47.14
C ALA A 897 12.58 24.89 -48.34
N ASP A 898 11.60 25.79 -48.27
CA ASP A 898 11.40 26.86 -49.28
C ASP A 898 12.00 28.20 -48.83
N ALA A 899 12.55 28.95 -49.79
CA ALA A 899 13.34 30.16 -49.52
C ALA A 899 12.50 31.35 -49.04
N ASP A 900 11.20 31.35 -49.32
CA ASP A 900 10.21 32.34 -48.93
C ASP A 900 9.13 31.75 -48.02
N LEU A 901 9.38 30.60 -47.40
CA LEU A 901 8.49 30.02 -46.39
C LEU A 901 8.33 30.99 -45.19
N ALA A 902 7.10 31.20 -44.76
CA ALA A 902 6.75 32.09 -43.66
C ALA A 902 6.16 31.37 -42.43
N GLY A 903 5.58 30.18 -42.59
CA GLY A 903 5.08 29.39 -41.45
C GLY A 903 4.22 28.20 -41.87
N TYR A 904 3.55 27.60 -40.89
CA TYR A 904 2.62 26.48 -41.08
C TYR A 904 1.24 26.83 -40.54
N GLU A 905 0.19 26.39 -41.23
CA GLU A 905 -1.19 26.43 -40.78
C GLU A 905 -1.65 25.02 -40.45
N ILE A 906 -2.30 24.88 -39.31
CA ILE A 906 -2.79 23.63 -38.76
C ILE A 906 -4.30 23.58 -38.96
N TYR A 907 -4.80 22.44 -39.40
CA TYR A 907 -6.20 22.22 -39.70
C TYR A 907 -6.73 21.02 -38.92
N ARG A 908 -7.99 21.11 -38.47
CA ARG A 908 -8.74 20.08 -37.76
C ARG A 908 -10.07 19.83 -38.45
N ASP A 909 -10.36 18.58 -38.79
CA ASP A 909 -11.56 18.12 -39.51
C ASP A 909 -11.84 18.92 -40.81
N GLY A 910 -10.78 19.39 -41.47
CA GLY A 910 -10.88 20.24 -42.66
C GLY A 910 -11.08 21.74 -42.39
N GLY A 911 -11.24 22.17 -41.14
CA GLY A 911 -11.30 23.57 -40.71
C GLY A 911 -9.94 24.11 -40.27
N TRP A 912 -9.71 25.42 -40.42
CA TRP A 912 -8.48 26.07 -39.92
C TRP A 912 -8.51 26.12 -38.39
N LEU A 913 -7.39 25.74 -37.77
CA LEU A 913 -7.22 25.72 -36.31
C LEU A 913 -6.30 26.86 -35.84
N THR A 914 -5.05 26.90 -36.34
CA THR A 914 -4.07 27.94 -35.98
C THR A 914 -2.94 28.05 -37.00
N ALA A 915 -2.01 28.99 -36.80
CA ALA A 915 -0.75 29.08 -37.54
C ALA A 915 0.48 29.18 -36.62
N VAL A 916 1.59 28.57 -37.01
CA VAL A 916 2.85 28.52 -36.24
C VAL A 916 4.06 28.91 -37.10
N SER A 917 5.15 29.29 -36.44
CA SER A 917 6.37 29.79 -37.10
C SER A 917 7.08 28.73 -37.94
N THR A 918 7.98 29.15 -38.84
CA THR A 918 8.81 28.22 -39.64
C THR A 918 9.74 27.32 -38.82
N ALA A 919 10.04 27.71 -37.58
CA ALA A 919 10.85 26.92 -36.65
C ALA A 919 10.01 25.92 -35.82
N THR A 920 8.69 26.02 -35.86
CA THR A 920 7.77 25.17 -35.11
C THR A 920 7.38 23.96 -35.95
N THR A 921 7.57 22.79 -35.38
CA THR A 921 7.29 21.48 -35.99
C THR A 921 6.45 20.59 -35.07
N SER A 922 5.75 21.16 -34.08
CA SER A 922 4.80 20.48 -33.19
C SER A 922 3.73 21.44 -32.63
N TYR A 923 2.59 20.90 -32.18
CA TYR A 923 1.43 21.66 -31.69
C TYR A 923 0.51 20.85 -30.78
N THR A 924 -0.19 21.52 -29.85
CA THR A 924 -1.27 20.95 -29.00
C THR A 924 -2.57 21.73 -29.18
N ASP A 925 -3.62 21.03 -29.52
CA ASP A 925 -4.99 21.52 -29.68
C ASP A 925 -5.79 21.29 -28.40
N GLU A 926 -6.17 22.36 -27.71
CA GLU A 926 -6.92 22.33 -26.44
C GLU A 926 -8.42 22.62 -26.63
N ASP A 927 -8.91 22.70 -27.88
CA ASP A 927 -10.30 23.05 -28.21
C ASP A 927 -11.11 21.84 -28.69
N VAL A 928 -10.84 20.65 -28.15
CA VAL A 928 -11.49 19.39 -28.54
C VAL A 928 -12.61 19.00 -27.57
N VAL A 929 -13.48 18.09 -27.99
CA VAL A 929 -14.63 17.60 -27.23
C VAL A 929 -14.39 16.13 -26.90
N SER A 930 -14.67 15.76 -25.65
CA SER A 930 -14.46 14.41 -25.16
C SER A 930 -15.11 13.35 -26.05
N ASP A 931 -14.43 12.22 -26.19
CA ASP A 931 -14.70 11.04 -26.99
C ASP A 931 -14.89 11.29 -28.49
N ASN A 932 -14.68 12.53 -28.95
CA ASN A 932 -14.65 12.82 -30.37
C ASN A 932 -13.28 12.52 -30.95
N THR A 933 -13.32 11.89 -32.10
CA THR A 933 -12.16 11.65 -32.94
C THR A 933 -11.99 12.80 -33.92
N TYR A 934 -10.82 13.42 -33.92
CA TYR A 934 -10.43 14.55 -34.75
C TYR A 934 -9.39 14.15 -35.79
N GLU A 935 -9.47 14.77 -36.96
CA GLU A 935 -8.55 14.58 -38.08
C GLU A 935 -7.67 15.83 -38.29
N TYR A 936 -6.34 15.68 -38.26
CA TYR A 936 -5.41 16.81 -38.40
C TYR A 936 -4.55 16.73 -39.66
N PHE A 937 -4.35 17.86 -40.33
CA PHE A 937 -3.34 18.04 -41.38
C PHE A 937 -2.77 19.48 -41.36
N ILE A 938 -1.64 19.67 -42.03
CA ILE A 938 -0.89 20.93 -41.99
C ILE A 938 -0.61 21.43 -43.40
N LYS A 939 -0.64 22.75 -43.60
CA LYS A 939 -0.18 23.44 -44.81
C LYS A 939 0.95 24.38 -44.47
N ALA A 940 1.84 24.64 -45.41
CA ALA A 940 2.85 25.67 -45.30
C ALA A 940 2.40 26.93 -46.05
N TYR A 941 2.83 28.12 -45.64
CA TYR A 941 2.55 29.36 -46.36
C TYR A 941 3.79 30.24 -46.53
N ASP A 942 3.83 31.03 -47.61
CA ASP A 942 4.97 31.89 -47.97
C ASP A 942 4.85 33.33 -47.45
N THR A 943 5.83 34.17 -47.79
CA THR A 943 5.88 35.58 -47.37
C THR A 943 4.79 36.51 -47.92
N SER A 944 3.96 36.01 -48.85
CA SER A 944 2.80 36.67 -49.43
C SER A 944 1.47 36.02 -49.02
N PHE A 945 1.50 35.08 -48.06
CA PHE A 945 0.36 34.26 -47.62
C PHE A 945 -0.22 33.32 -48.71
N ASN A 946 0.59 32.89 -49.69
CA ASN A 946 0.22 31.77 -50.58
C ASN A 946 0.40 30.45 -49.82
N ARG A 947 -0.58 29.55 -49.89
CA ARG A 947 -0.65 28.30 -49.09
C ARG A 947 -0.42 27.06 -49.93
N SER A 948 0.41 26.13 -49.44
CA SER A 948 0.76 24.88 -50.10
C SER A 948 -0.38 23.85 -50.12
N ASP A 949 -0.12 22.73 -50.80
CA ASP A 949 -0.91 21.50 -50.66
C ASP A 949 -0.77 20.93 -49.23
N PRO A 950 -1.76 20.18 -48.69
CA PRO A 950 -1.73 19.66 -47.31
C PRO A 950 -0.74 18.49 -47.13
N SER A 951 -0.29 18.29 -45.89
CA SER A 951 0.50 17.14 -45.42
C SER A 951 -0.27 15.80 -45.47
N ASN A 952 0.36 14.72 -45.00
CA ASN A 952 -0.41 13.54 -44.56
C ASN A 952 -1.29 13.91 -43.36
N THR A 953 -2.33 13.11 -43.16
CA THR A 953 -3.33 13.32 -42.12
C THR A 953 -3.13 12.33 -40.96
N ILE A 954 -3.37 12.77 -39.72
CA ILE A 954 -3.47 11.91 -38.52
C ILE A 954 -4.87 11.98 -37.89
N THR A 955 -5.18 11.02 -37.03
CA THR A 955 -6.48 10.89 -36.37
C THR A 955 -6.30 10.58 -34.88
N ALA A 956 -7.04 11.25 -33.98
CA ALA A 956 -6.91 11.09 -32.52
C ALA A 956 -8.22 11.37 -31.77
N THR A 957 -8.45 10.70 -30.62
CA THR A 957 -9.67 10.81 -29.80
C THR A 957 -9.40 11.47 -28.46
N ALA A 958 -10.23 12.43 -28.05
CA ALA A 958 -10.06 13.17 -26.80
C ALA A 958 -10.75 12.45 -25.61
N GLU A 959 -10.10 11.66 -24.75
CA GLU A 959 -10.78 10.82 -23.71
C GLU A 959 -10.33 11.06 -22.25
N ALA A 960 -11.16 10.67 -21.25
CA ALA A 960 -11.15 11.13 -19.84
C ALA A 960 -10.12 10.57 -18.84
N ARG A 961 -9.80 11.42 -17.85
CA ARG A 961 -8.83 11.20 -16.77
C ARG A 961 -9.56 10.98 -15.43
N LEU A 962 -8.91 10.30 -14.50
CA LEU A 962 -9.43 10.06 -13.15
C LEU A 962 -9.17 11.28 -12.25
N VAL A 963 -10.15 11.61 -11.40
CA VAL A 963 -10.19 12.67 -10.39
C VAL A 963 -10.32 12.04 -9.01
N THR A 964 -9.49 12.44 -8.05
CA THR A 964 -9.59 11.98 -6.66
C THR A 964 -10.68 12.77 -5.93
N VAL A 965 -11.84 12.16 -5.74
CA VAL A 965 -13.04 12.82 -5.18
C VAL A 965 -13.23 12.41 -3.73
N THR A 966 -13.27 13.37 -2.81
CA THR A 966 -13.59 13.17 -1.39
C THR A 966 -15.02 13.58 -1.11
N PHE A 967 -15.86 12.66 -0.64
CA PHE A 967 -17.20 12.94 -0.13
C PHE A 967 -17.12 13.15 1.37
N ARG A 968 -17.49 14.33 1.85
CA ARG A 968 -17.55 14.67 3.28
C ARG A 968 -19.00 14.91 3.69
N VAL A 969 -19.46 14.33 4.80
CA VAL A 969 -20.82 14.54 5.30
C VAL A 969 -20.84 14.93 6.76
N GLY A 970 -21.66 15.92 7.09
CA GLY A 970 -22.01 16.26 8.46
C GLY A 970 -23.15 15.39 8.98
N VAL A 971 -23.03 14.83 10.18
CA VAL A 971 -24.02 13.93 10.80
C VAL A 971 -24.34 14.35 12.25
N PRO A 972 -25.46 13.91 12.84
CA PRO A 972 -25.76 14.19 14.23
C PRO A 972 -24.73 13.54 15.18
N ALA A 973 -24.40 14.21 16.29
CA ALA A 973 -23.41 13.73 17.27
C ALA A 973 -23.68 12.33 17.82
N TYR A 974 -24.94 11.88 17.81
CA TYR A 974 -25.29 10.48 18.04
C TYR A 974 -25.57 9.78 16.71
N THR A 975 -24.54 9.14 16.17
CA THR A 975 -24.59 8.33 14.94
C THR A 975 -23.98 6.96 15.24
N PRO A 976 -24.79 5.94 15.61
CA PRO A 976 -24.25 4.64 15.97
C PRO A 976 -23.89 3.80 14.73
N GLY A 977 -22.72 3.16 14.75
CA GLY A 977 -22.22 2.33 13.64
C GLY A 977 -21.64 3.15 12.48
N THR A 978 -21.28 2.45 11.40
CA THR A 978 -20.60 3.03 10.24
C THR A 978 -21.55 3.79 9.33
N VAL A 979 -21.14 4.96 8.83
CA VAL A 979 -21.83 5.69 7.76
C VAL A 979 -21.29 5.21 6.41
N TYR A 980 -22.18 5.03 5.44
CA TYR A 980 -21.90 4.60 4.09
C TYR A 980 -22.44 5.65 3.12
N VAL A 981 -21.82 5.78 1.96
CA VAL A 981 -22.40 6.46 0.80
C VAL A 981 -22.92 5.43 -0.20
N ALA A 982 -24.09 5.68 -0.76
CA ALA A 982 -24.74 4.83 -1.74
C ALA A 982 -25.24 5.69 -2.89
N GLY A 983 -24.88 5.35 -4.11
CA GLY A 983 -25.25 6.12 -5.30
C GLY A 983 -25.24 5.29 -6.57
N ASP A 984 -25.37 5.94 -7.71
CA ASP A 984 -25.63 5.32 -9.02
C ASP A 984 -24.39 4.80 -9.77
N ILE A 985 -23.20 4.93 -9.17
CA ILE A 985 -21.93 4.45 -9.72
C ILE A 985 -21.49 3.11 -9.13
N SER A 986 -20.60 2.40 -9.83
CA SER A 986 -20.10 1.07 -9.44
C SER A 986 -19.37 1.06 -8.10
N GLU A 987 -18.62 2.13 -7.83
CA GLU A 987 -17.73 2.31 -6.68
C GLU A 987 -18.52 2.36 -5.37
N PHE A 988 -19.77 2.83 -5.42
CA PHE A 988 -20.69 2.82 -4.29
C PHE A 988 -21.45 1.50 -4.13
N GLY A 989 -21.33 0.58 -5.09
CA GLY A 989 -22.27 -0.51 -5.28
C GLY A 989 -23.64 0.05 -5.65
N PRO A 990 -24.08 0.03 -6.91
CA PRO A 990 -25.20 0.88 -7.36
C PRO A 990 -26.42 0.80 -6.43
N TRP A 991 -26.65 1.86 -5.65
CA TRP A 991 -27.66 1.97 -4.60
C TRP A 991 -27.58 0.88 -3.50
N ASN A 992 -26.38 0.50 -3.07
CA ASN A 992 -26.10 -0.43 -1.98
C ASN A 992 -25.71 0.32 -0.69
N PRO A 993 -26.56 0.35 0.35
CA PRO A 993 -26.39 1.18 1.54
C PRO A 993 -25.35 0.65 2.54
N GLY A 994 -24.66 -0.44 2.23
CA GLY A 994 -23.66 -1.08 3.11
C GLY A 994 -22.35 -1.43 2.43
N GLN A 995 -22.08 -0.91 1.22
CA GLN A 995 -20.88 -1.24 0.46
C GLN A 995 -19.76 -0.19 0.62
N ALA A 996 -20.01 1.07 0.23
CA ALA A 996 -19.00 2.12 0.33
C ALA A 996 -19.00 2.78 1.71
N ALA A 997 -18.28 2.15 2.65
CA ALA A 997 -18.10 2.65 4.01
C ALA A 997 -17.28 3.94 4.01
N MET A 998 -17.73 4.93 4.80
CA MET A 998 -17.00 6.16 5.05
C MET A 998 -16.17 6.02 6.33
N THR A 999 -15.10 6.78 6.41
CA THR A 999 -14.24 6.92 7.59
C THR A 999 -14.77 8.02 8.50
N GLN A 1000 -14.87 7.76 9.80
CA GLN A 1000 -15.26 8.78 10.78
C GLN A 1000 -14.10 9.72 11.05
N ILE A 1001 -14.27 11.01 10.77
CA ILE A 1001 -13.28 12.04 11.04
C ILE A 1001 -13.47 12.62 12.45
N ASN A 1002 -14.73 12.80 12.87
CA ASN A 1002 -15.09 13.15 14.25
C ASN A 1002 -16.55 12.74 14.56
N ASP A 1003 -17.05 13.08 15.74
CA ASP A 1003 -18.42 12.76 16.19
C ASP A 1003 -19.53 13.23 15.23
N THR A 1004 -19.23 14.19 14.36
CA THR A 1004 -20.19 14.81 13.45
C THR A 1004 -19.75 14.84 11.99
N THR A 1005 -18.60 14.29 11.60
CA THR A 1005 -18.09 14.34 10.22
C THR A 1005 -17.54 13.00 9.77
N TRP A 1006 -17.90 12.58 8.55
CA TRP A 1006 -17.42 11.36 7.91
C TRP A 1006 -16.94 11.65 6.49
N GLU A 1007 -15.93 10.92 6.02
CA GLU A 1007 -15.33 11.10 4.69
C GLU A 1007 -15.13 9.79 3.91
N LEU A 1008 -15.17 9.86 2.58
CA LEU A 1008 -14.74 8.79 1.68
C LEU A 1008 -14.08 9.39 0.45
N THR A 1009 -12.86 8.96 0.13
CA THR A 1009 -12.11 9.41 -1.05
C THR A 1009 -12.00 8.28 -2.08
N LEU A 1010 -12.36 8.56 -3.33
CA LEU A 1010 -12.36 7.60 -4.44
C LEU A 1010 -11.95 8.26 -5.76
N PRO A 1011 -11.23 7.56 -6.65
CA PRO A 1011 -10.96 8.05 -8.00
C PRO A 1011 -12.22 7.90 -8.89
N LEU A 1012 -12.74 9.00 -9.42
CA LEU A 1012 -13.90 9.04 -10.32
C LEU A 1012 -13.51 9.78 -11.61
N LEU A 1013 -14.07 9.38 -12.76
CA LEU A 1013 -13.73 10.03 -14.03
C LEU A 1013 -14.19 11.50 -14.06
N ASP A 1014 -13.34 12.36 -14.62
CA ASP A 1014 -13.65 13.77 -14.84
C ASP A 1014 -14.92 13.92 -15.70
N GLY A 1015 -15.81 14.82 -15.30
CA GLY A 1015 -17.14 15.02 -15.90
C GLY A 1015 -18.24 14.05 -15.45
N THR A 1016 -17.95 13.08 -14.57
CA THR A 1016 -18.96 12.09 -14.10
C THR A 1016 -20.10 12.78 -13.34
N GLN A 1017 -21.34 12.63 -13.82
CA GLN A 1017 -22.53 13.06 -13.06
C GLN A 1017 -23.04 11.92 -12.22
N LEU A 1018 -23.12 12.11 -10.90
CA LEU A 1018 -23.56 11.05 -9.98
C LEU A 1018 -24.66 11.54 -9.05
N GLN A 1019 -25.51 10.59 -8.64
CA GLN A 1019 -26.49 10.75 -7.59
C GLN A 1019 -26.18 9.85 -6.41
N TYR A 1020 -26.33 10.36 -5.19
CA TYR A 1020 -25.92 9.63 -3.99
C TYR A 1020 -26.74 9.99 -2.74
N LYS A 1021 -26.57 9.19 -1.69
CA LYS A 1021 -27.12 9.33 -0.34
C LYS A 1021 -26.22 8.70 0.71
N TYR A 1022 -26.42 9.07 1.96
CA TYR A 1022 -25.78 8.47 3.13
C TYR A 1022 -26.72 7.51 3.88
N ALA A 1023 -26.19 6.40 4.36
CA ALA A 1023 -26.93 5.39 5.14
C ALA A 1023 -26.03 4.72 6.18
N ARG A 1024 -26.62 3.96 7.11
CA ARG A 1024 -25.85 3.18 8.11
C ARG A 1024 -26.01 1.68 7.90
N GLY A 1025 -25.54 1.19 6.75
CA GLY A 1025 -25.55 -0.23 6.39
C GLY A 1025 -26.87 -0.74 5.81
N SER A 1026 -27.96 0.05 5.87
CA SER A 1026 -29.28 -0.32 5.35
C SER A 1026 -30.08 0.89 4.89
N TRP A 1027 -30.98 0.70 3.91
CA TRP A 1027 -31.99 1.69 3.55
C TRP A 1027 -32.99 1.98 4.67
N ASP A 1028 -33.02 1.08 5.66
CA ASP A 1028 -33.74 1.24 6.91
C ASP A 1028 -33.05 2.12 7.93
N THR A 1029 -31.86 2.64 7.65
CA THR A 1029 -31.06 3.58 8.46
C THR A 1029 -30.46 4.71 7.62
N VAL A 1030 -31.17 5.11 6.55
CA VAL A 1030 -30.78 6.16 5.60
C VAL A 1030 -30.91 7.57 6.19
N GLU A 1031 -30.14 8.51 5.66
CA GLU A 1031 -30.20 9.92 6.04
C GLU A 1031 -31.57 10.59 5.79
N SER A 1032 -31.84 11.62 6.58
CA SER A 1032 -32.96 12.56 6.41
C SER A 1032 -32.50 13.99 6.75
N TRP A 1033 -32.86 14.96 5.91
CA TRP A 1033 -32.48 16.35 6.11
C TRP A 1033 -33.66 17.33 5.90
N GLY A 1034 -33.94 18.17 6.90
CA GLY A 1034 -34.80 19.36 6.79
C GLY A 1034 -36.33 19.13 6.71
N SER A 1035 -37.04 20.23 6.40
CA SER A 1035 -38.51 20.30 6.28
C SER A 1035 -39.05 19.87 4.91
N ILE A 1036 -38.22 19.27 4.06
CA ILE A 1036 -38.55 18.97 2.66
C ILE A 1036 -39.16 17.58 2.58
N THR A 1037 -40.33 17.53 1.97
CA THR A 1037 -41.09 16.32 1.67
C THR A 1037 -40.49 15.62 0.45
N GLY A 1038 -39.68 14.57 0.63
CA GLY A 1038 -39.25 13.69 -0.47
C GLY A 1038 -37.84 13.13 -0.32
N LEU A 1039 -37.70 11.82 -0.56
CA LEU A 1039 -36.44 11.07 -0.57
C LEU A 1039 -35.62 11.32 -1.85
N ASN A 1040 -35.43 12.57 -2.28
CA ASN A 1040 -34.64 12.84 -3.48
C ASN A 1040 -33.17 12.52 -3.24
N ASN A 1041 -32.47 12.10 -4.29
CA ASN A 1041 -31.04 11.83 -4.24
C ASN A 1041 -30.26 13.15 -4.30
N ARG A 1042 -29.09 13.20 -3.67
CA ARG A 1042 -28.10 14.27 -3.88
C ARG A 1042 -27.52 14.13 -5.28
N SER A 1043 -26.95 15.19 -5.84
CA SER A 1043 -26.32 15.14 -7.17
C SER A 1043 -25.06 16.00 -7.22
N VAL A 1044 -24.00 15.48 -7.83
CA VAL A 1044 -22.74 16.21 -8.07
C VAL A 1044 -22.17 15.85 -9.44
N THR A 1045 -21.43 16.78 -10.06
CA THR A 1045 -20.64 16.52 -11.27
C THR A 1045 -19.17 16.54 -10.89
N ILE A 1046 -18.44 15.51 -11.29
CA ILE A 1046 -17.01 15.38 -11.03
C ILE A 1046 -16.23 16.32 -11.94
N ASP A 1047 -15.24 17.01 -11.41
CA ASP A 1047 -14.41 18.00 -12.10
C ASP A 1047 -12.94 17.81 -11.67
N TYR A 1048 -12.04 17.62 -12.63
CA TYR A 1048 -10.60 17.45 -12.39
C TYR A 1048 -9.96 18.62 -11.64
N GLY A 1049 -10.55 19.82 -11.72
CA GLY A 1049 -9.99 21.00 -11.09
C GLY A 1049 -8.59 21.32 -11.65
N THR A 1050 -7.70 21.87 -10.81
CA THR A 1050 -6.32 22.24 -11.20
C THR A 1050 -5.29 21.16 -10.89
N ASP A 1051 -5.62 20.22 -9.99
CA ASP A 1051 -4.69 19.26 -9.39
C ASP A 1051 -5.18 17.80 -9.47
N GLY A 1052 -6.33 17.54 -10.09
CA GLY A 1052 -6.91 16.20 -10.16
C GLY A 1052 -7.67 15.78 -8.92
N THR A 1053 -8.10 16.71 -8.05
CA THR A 1053 -8.86 16.42 -6.83
C THR A 1053 -10.16 17.25 -6.73
N GLN A 1054 -11.16 16.71 -6.01
CA GLN A 1054 -12.43 17.41 -5.76
C GLN A 1054 -13.04 17.05 -4.40
N LEU A 1055 -13.51 18.04 -3.65
CA LEU A 1055 -14.27 17.83 -2.40
C LEU A 1055 -15.77 18.04 -2.63
N VAL A 1056 -16.57 17.04 -2.27
CA VAL A 1056 -18.04 17.07 -2.21
C VAL A 1056 -18.43 17.22 -0.74
N ASP A 1057 -18.67 18.46 -0.30
CA ASP A 1057 -18.86 18.80 1.11
C ASP A 1057 -20.35 18.97 1.50
N ASP A 1058 -20.87 17.99 2.22
CA ASP A 1058 -22.26 17.88 2.68
C ASP A 1058 -22.39 18.17 4.18
N THR A 1059 -21.78 19.24 4.67
CA THR A 1059 -21.77 19.60 6.10
C THR A 1059 -22.67 20.78 6.47
N ALA A 1060 -23.41 21.38 5.52
CA ALA A 1060 -24.17 22.60 5.79
C ALA A 1060 -25.38 22.41 6.74
N THR A 1061 -25.48 23.24 7.78
CA THR A 1061 -26.48 23.14 8.87
C THR A 1061 -27.63 24.16 8.80
N ASP A 1062 -27.76 24.91 7.70
CA ASP A 1062 -28.85 25.87 7.48
C ASP A 1062 -30.11 25.16 6.95
N TRP A 1063 -30.74 24.38 7.83
CA TRP A 1063 -31.94 23.60 7.52
C TRP A 1063 -33.17 24.52 7.35
N GLY A 1064 -33.58 24.79 6.10
CA GLY A 1064 -34.80 25.54 5.78
C GLY A 1064 -34.68 26.66 4.73
N THR A 1065 -33.49 26.91 4.17
CA THR A 1065 -33.24 27.90 3.10
C THR A 1065 -32.15 27.41 2.12
N GLY A 1066 -32.28 27.69 0.81
CA GLY A 1066 -31.25 27.40 -0.21
C GLY A 1066 -31.53 26.20 -1.13
N ALA A 1067 -30.57 25.86 -2.00
CA ALA A 1067 -30.60 24.67 -2.84
C ALA A 1067 -30.12 23.43 -2.06
N ASP A 1068 -30.71 22.27 -2.34
CA ASP A 1068 -30.75 21.11 -1.43
C ASP A 1068 -29.57 20.11 -1.53
N ILE A 1069 -28.45 20.46 -2.17
CA ILE A 1069 -27.45 19.47 -2.62
C ILE A 1069 -26.17 19.32 -1.77
N HIS A 1070 -26.04 20.03 -0.64
CA HIS A 1070 -24.83 19.96 0.23
C HIS A 1070 -25.14 20.08 1.73
N LYS A 1071 -26.31 19.60 2.17
CA LYS A 1071 -26.77 19.73 3.57
C LYS A 1071 -26.24 18.59 4.44
N ALA A 1072 -25.95 18.86 5.72
CA ALA A 1072 -25.69 17.84 6.72
C ALA A 1072 -26.92 16.96 6.98
N VAL A 1073 -26.68 15.69 7.30
CA VAL A 1073 -27.69 14.77 7.83
C VAL A 1073 -28.23 15.34 9.14
N GLN A 1074 -29.53 15.66 9.13
CA GLN A 1074 -30.18 16.21 10.31
C GLN A 1074 -30.69 15.11 11.23
N PHE A 1075 -31.19 14.02 10.66
CA PHE A 1075 -31.70 12.86 11.37
C PHE A 1075 -31.39 11.58 10.60
N TRP A 1076 -31.13 10.49 11.33
CA TRP A 1076 -31.12 9.14 10.77
C TRP A 1076 -32.51 8.51 10.86
N ARG A 1077 -32.85 7.72 9.85
CA ARG A 1077 -34.09 6.96 9.83
C ARG A 1077 -33.95 5.69 10.66
N ASP A 1078 -34.07 5.73 11.98
CA ASP A 1078 -33.79 4.52 12.80
C ASP A 1078 -35.00 3.58 12.93
N PRO A 1079 -34.79 2.24 13.05
CA PRO A 1079 -35.84 1.32 13.45
C PRO A 1079 -36.45 1.72 14.80
N ILE A 1080 -37.78 1.79 14.85
CA ILE A 1080 -38.49 2.23 16.06
C ILE A 1080 -38.62 1.08 17.07
N VAL A 1081 -38.54 -0.18 16.63
CA VAL A 1081 -38.53 -1.36 17.50
C VAL A 1081 -37.09 -1.79 17.77
N VAL A 1082 -36.68 -1.86 19.04
CA VAL A 1082 -35.32 -2.24 19.45
C VAL A 1082 -35.24 -3.61 20.11
N ASP A 1083 -36.36 -4.13 20.62
CA ASP A 1083 -36.44 -5.47 21.20
C ASP A 1083 -37.86 -6.03 21.11
N TYR A 1084 -38.01 -7.34 21.10
CA TYR A 1084 -39.31 -8.02 21.13
C TYR A 1084 -39.21 -9.44 21.70
N ALA A 1085 -40.29 -9.89 22.34
CA ALA A 1085 -40.42 -11.25 22.84
C ALA A 1085 -41.81 -11.81 22.48
N PRO A 1086 -41.94 -13.11 22.15
CA PRO A 1086 -40.90 -14.13 22.02
C PRO A 1086 -39.95 -13.87 20.83
N ALA A 1087 -38.73 -14.39 20.92
CA ALA A 1087 -37.72 -14.26 19.86
C ALA A 1087 -38.20 -14.84 18.53
N ALA A 1088 -37.75 -14.27 17.42
CA ALA A 1088 -38.06 -14.75 16.08
C ALA A 1088 -37.61 -16.21 15.90
N GLY A 1089 -38.48 -17.05 15.35
CA GLY A 1089 -38.25 -18.47 15.15
C GLY A 1089 -38.34 -19.32 16.41
N ALA A 1090 -38.66 -18.76 17.58
CA ALA A 1090 -38.79 -19.52 18.82
C ALA A 1090 -39.82 -20.65 18.66
N THR A 1091 -39.44 -21.86 19.06
CA THR A 1091 -40.31 -23.03 19.12
C THR A 1091 -40.61 -23.39 20.57
N ALA A 1092 -41.70 -24.12 20.80
CA ALA A 1092 -42.14 -24.50 22.14
C ALA A 1092 -42.50 -23.32 23.08
N VAL A 1093 -42.98 -22.21 22.51
CA VAL A 1093 -43.48 -21.07 23.30
C VAL A 1093 -44.73 -21.46 24.10
N SER A 1094 -44.84 -21.03 25.35
CA SER A 1094 -46.00 -21.32 26.20
C SER A 1094 -47.27 -20.70 25.63
N LEU A 1095 -48.41 -21.37 25.84
CA LEU A 1095 -49.72 -20.92 25.33
C LEU A 1095 -50.19 -19.61 25.98
N ASP A 1096 -49.67 -19.29 27.17
CA ASP A 1096 -50.02 -18.10 27.95
C ASP A 1096 -48.93 -17.02 27.90
N THR A 1097 -47.94 -17.14 27.00
CA THR A 1097 -46.85 -16.17 26.91
C THR A 1097 -47.37 -14.80 26.47
N ALA A 1098 -47.03 -13.77 27.24
CA ALA A 1098 -47.21 -12.38 26.81
C ALA A 1098 -46.21 -12.03 25.71
N ILE A 1099 -46.66 -11.27 24.71
CA ILE A 1099 -45.86 -10.83 23.58
C ILE A 1099 -45.51 -9.36 23.82
N SER A 1100 -44.25 -8.97 23.70
CA SER A 1100 -43.82 -7.59 24.00
C SER A 1100 -42.99 -7.00 22.88
N VAL A 1101 -43.07 -5.67 22.75
CA VAL A 1101 -42.28 -4.84 21.84
C VAL A 1101 -41.71 -3.68 22.63
N THR A 1102 -40.40 -3.46 22.54
CA THR A 1102 -39.70 -2.33 23.14
C THR A 1102 -39.30 -1.33 22.07
N TRP A 1103 -39.53 -0.05 22.34
CA TRP A 1103 -39.37 1.05 21.37
C TRP A 1103 -38.07 1.85 21.62
N SER A 1104 -37.46 2.40 20.57
CA SER A 1104 -36.27 3.27 20.68
C SER A 1104 -36.58 4.68 21.20
N ILE A 1105 -37.86 5.08 21.16
CA ILE A 1105 -38.32 6.43 21.53
C ILE A 1105 -39.69 6.37 22.21
N THR A 1106 -40.06 7.47 22.85
CA THR A 1106 -41.38 7.59 23.49
C THR A 1106 -42.50 7.58 22.45
N MET A 1107 -43.39 6.61 22.56
CA MET A 1107 -44.51 6.40 21.66
C MET A 1107 -45.79 7.07 22.18
N THR A 1108 -46.78 7.27 21.30
CA THR A 1108 -48.12 7.69 21.75
C THR A 1108 -48.80 6.58 22.57
N ALA A 1109 -49.73 6.91 23.46
CA ALA A 1109 -50.35 5.92 24.34
C ALA A 1109 -51.19 4.84 23.62
N ASP A 1110 -51.53 5.07 22.34
CA ASP A 1110 -52.35 4.19 21.49
C ASP A 1110 -51.49 3.33 20.53
N THR A 1111 -50.25 3.01 20.93
CA THR A 1111 -49.29 2.26 20.12
C THR A 1111 -49.57 0.76 20.21
N ASP A 1112 -50.27 0.19 19.21
CA ASP A 1112 -50.72 -1.20 19.18
C ASP A 1112 -50.05 -2.01 18.04
N PHE A 1113 -49.87 -3.32 18.20
CA PHE A 1113 -49.36 -4.21 17.15
C PHE A 1113 -50.24 -5.44 16.91
N VAL A 1114 -50.20 -6.05 15.73
CA VAL A 1114 -51.12 -7.13 15.37
C VAL A 1114 -50.46 -8.50 15.54
N VAL A 1115 -51.11 -9.43 16.24
CA VAL A 1115 -50.71 -10.84 16.32
C VAL A 1115 -51.73 -11.69 15.56
N THR A 1116 -51.26 -12.43 14.56
CA THR A 1116 -52.10 -13.30 13.72
C THR A 1116 -51.65 -14.75 13.87
N GLY A 1117 -52.57 -15.63 14.27
CA GLY A 1117 -52.34 -17.07 14.37
C GLY A 1117 -53.10 -17.87 13.31
N PRO A 1118 -53.13 -19.21 13.44
CA PRO A 1118 -53.83 -20.10 12.49
C PRO A 1118 -55.33 -19.79 12.34
N ALA A 1119 -55.97 -19.28 13.38
CA ALA A 1119 -57.39 -18.90 13.39
C ALA A 1119 -57.65 -17.42 13.00
N GLY A 1120 -56.62 -16.67 12.60
CA GLY A 1120 -56.70 -15.24 12.28
C GLY A 1120 -56.15 -14.34 13.41
N VAL A 1121 -56.63 -13.10 13.46
CA VAL A 1121 -56.14 -12.09 14.42
C VAL A 1121 -56.50 -12.49 15.86
N VAL A 1122 -55.50 -12.49 16.74
CA VAL A 1122 -55.65 -12.85 18.15
C VAL A 1122 -56.22 -11.67 18.93
N SER A 1123 -57.30 -11.91 19.68
CA SER A 1123 -57.88 -10.90 20.59
C SER A 1123 -57.00 -10.74 21.84
N CYS A 1124 -56.87 -9.51 22.33
CA CYS A 1124 -55.88 -9.18 23.36
C CYS A 1124 -56.21 -7.92 24.15
N THR A 1125 -55.40 -7.71 25.18
CA THR A 1125 -55.27 -6.45 25.90
C THR A 1125 -53.82 -5.96 25.84
N PHE A 1126 -53.62 -4.65 25.60
CA PHE A 1126 -52.30 -4.01 25.64
C PHE A 1126 -52.03 -3.34 26.99
N ALA A 1127 -50.78 -3.37 27.43
CA ALA A 1127 -50.27 -2.57 28.53
C ALA A 1127 -48.96 -1.88 28.12
N ASN A 1128 -48.89 -0.57 28.32
CA ASN A 1128 -47.70 0.22 28.05
C ASN A 1128 -46.95 0.52 29.34
N ASP A 1129 -45.64 0.27 29.34
CA ASP A 1129 -44.72 0.67 30.40
C ASP A 1129 -43.88 1.86 29.92
N ASP A 1130 -44.22 3.05 30.42
CA ASP A 1130 -43.54 4.31 30.08
C ASP A 1130 -42.11 4.40 30.65
N LEU A 1131 -41.72 3.55 31.61
CA LEU A 1131 -40.36 3.52 32.17
C LEU A 1131 -39.41 2.68 31.32
N THR A 1132 -39.89 1.58 30.75
CA THR A 1132 -39.08 0.69 29.91
C THR A 1132 -39.32 0.88 28.41
N TRP A 1133 -40.28 1.73 28.05
CA TRP A 1133 -40.75 1.93 26.67
C TRP A 1133 -41.18 0.62 26.01
N THR A 1134 -41.89 -0.21 26.77
CA THR A 1134 -42.33 -1.54 26.33
C THR A 1134 -43.85 -1.60 26.26
N THR A 1135 -44.38 -2.07 25.14
CA THR A 1135 -45.79 -2.42 24.95
C THR A 1135 -45.94 -3.93 25.05
N VAL A 1136 -46.83 -4.40 25.94
CA VAL A 1136 -47.11 -5.83 26.16
C VAL A 1136 -48.51 -6.18 25.68
N PHE A 1137 -48.58 -7.11 24.73
CA PHE A 1137 -49.78 -7.80 24.26
C PHE A 1137 -50.02 -9.04 25.11
N THR A 1138 -51.19 -9.10 25.75
CA THR A 1138 -51.64 -10.29 26.49
C THR A 1138 -52.84 -10.89 25.77
N PRO A 1139 -52.77 -12.15 25.29
CA PRO A 1139 -53.91 -12.81 24.66
C PRO A 1139 -55.10 -12.92 25.62
N ASP A 1140 -56.32 -12.66 25.14
CA ASP A 1140 -57.54 -12.79 25.96
C ASP A 1140 -57.89 -14.26 26.30
N ALA A 1141 -57.34 -15.19 25.52
CA ALA A 1141 -57.42 -16.63 25.72
C ALA A 1141 -56.08 -17.29 25.36
N PRO A 1142 -55.74 -18.46 25.93
CA PRO A 1142 -54.51 -19.17 25.59
C PRO A 1142 -54.38 -19.41 24.09
N LEU A 1143 -53.15 -19.26 23.57
CA LEU A 1143 -52.83 -19.52 22.18
C LEU A 1143 -53.06 -21.01 21.84
N GLU A 1144 -53.34 -21.30 20.56
CA GLU A 1144 -53.48 -22.66 20.05
C GLU A 1144 -52.14 -23.39 20.08
N ALA A 1145 -52.16 -24.67 20.41
CA ALA A 1145 -50.95 -25.50 20.47
C ALA A 1145 -50.44 -25.87 19.07
N ALA A 1146 -49.12 -25.96 18.92
CA ALA A 1146 -48.45 -26.16 17.62
C ALA A 1146 -48.87 -25.14 16.54
N GLY A 1147 -49.31 -23.95 16.94
CA GLY A 1147 -49.69 -22.86 16.06
C GLY A 1147 -48.51 -21.95 15.77
N THR A 1148 -48.34 -21.56 14.50
CA THR A 1148 -47.40 -20.51 14.11
C THR A 1148 -48.11 -19.16 14.17
N TYR A 1149 -47.55 -18.24 14.95
CA TYR A 1149 -48.05 -16.89 15.13
C TYR A 1149 -47.12 -15.90 14.46
N THR A 1150 -47.71 -14.91 13.78
CA THR A 1150 -47.01 -13.80 13.14
C THR A 1150 -47.34 -12.53 13.89
N VAL A 1151 -46.32 -11.82 14.38
CA VAL A 1151 -46.47 -10.50 14.98
C VAL A 1151 -46.07 -9.46 13.93
N THR A 1152 -46.90 -8.45 13.75
CA THR A 1152 -46.71 -7.38 12.77
C THR A 1152 -46.85 -6.02 13.46
N VAL A 1153 -45.76 -5.26 13.46
CA VAL A 1153 -45.68 -3.90 13.97
C VAL A 1153 -45.62 -2.93 12.79
N ALA A 1154 -46.67 -2.14 12.59
CA ALA A 1154 -46.75 -1.15 11.52
C ALA A 1154 -47.70 0.00 11.91
N GLY A 1155 -47.49 1.20 11.34
CA GLY A 1155 -48.40 2.34 11.44
C GLY A 1155 -48.34 3.18 12.73
N GLN A 1156 -47.28 3.08 13.54
CA GLN A 1156 -47.18 3.81 14.83
C GLN A 1156 -46.87 5.30 14.66
N GLN A 1157 -47.25 6.14 15.64
CA GLN A 1157 -46.95 7.57 15.65
C GLN A 1157 -46.08 7.95 16.85
N THR A 1158 -45.11 8.84 16.62
CA THR A 1158 -44.11 9.29 17.61
C THR A 1158 -44.50 10.66 18.19
N ASN A 1159 -44.03 10.99 19.41
CA ASN A 1159 -44.39 12.24 20.09
C ASN A 1159 -43.53 13.47 19.69
N GLY A 1160 -42.64 13.38 18.69
CA GLY A 1160 -41.67 14.43 18.37
C GLY A 1160 -41.56 14.75 16.88
N VAL A 1161 -42.17 15.87 16.48
CA VAL A 1161 -41.74 16.95 15.55
C VAL A 1161 -43.01 17.57 14.91
N PRO A 1162 -43.43 18.78 15.35
CA PRO A 1162 -44.54 19.49 14.71
C PRO A 1162 -44.08 20.18 13.41
N GLY A 1163 -44.57 19.74 12.26
CA GLY A 1163 -44.59 20.55 11.02
C GLY A 1163 -43.72 20.14 9.83
N GLY A 1164 -42.99 19.01 9.89
CA GLY A 1164 -42.50 18.30 8.69
C GLY A 1164 -43.51 17.23 8.27
N ASP A 1165 -43.35 16.63 7.08
CA ASP A 1165 -44.28 15.64 6.53
C ASP A 1165 -44.77 14.64 7.58
N SER A 1166 -46.08 14.42 7.59
CA SER A 1166 -46.76 13.42 8.41
C SER A 1166 -46.02 12.09 8.36
N GLY A 1167 -45.62 11.60 9.54
CA GLY A 1167 -44.68 10.50 9.66
C GLY A 1167 -45.05 9.24 8.90
N VAL A 1168 -44.13 8.75 8.08
CA VAL A 1168 -43.87 7.31 7.90
C VAL A 1168 -42.43 7.18 7.44
N GLN A 1169 -41.56 6.70 8.32
CA GLN A 1169 -40.52 5.81 7.85
C GLN A 1169 -40.19 4.78 8.92
N GLN A 1170 -41.23 4.05 9.31
CA GLN A 1170 -41.10 2.82 10.06
C GLN A 1170 -40.59 1.74 9.13
N VAL A 1171 -39.64 0.93 9.58
CA VAL A 1171 -39.48 -0.41 9.03
C VAL A 1171 -40.59 -1.23 9.67
N PRO A 1172 -41.58 -1.75 8.92
CA PRO A 1172 -42.55 -2.67 9.49
C PRO A 1172 -41.79 -3.89 10.00
N VAL A 1173 -41.85 -4.15 11.31
CA VAL A 1173 -41.19 -5.32 11.89
C VAL A 1173 -42.20 -6.45 11.92
N THR A 1174 -41.86 -7.56 11.28
CA THR A 1174 -42.66 -8.79 11.30
C THR A 1174 -41.80 -9.96 11.68
N TRP A 1175 -42.26 -10.76 12.65
CA TRP A 1175 -41.59 -12.01 13.02
C TRP A 1175 -42.59 -13.10 13.36
N GLN A 1176 -42.10 -14.34 13.43
CA GLN A 1176 -42.92 -15.51 13.76
C GLN A 1176 -42.36 -16.29 14.95
N PHE A 1177 -43.25 -16.95 15.69
CA PHE A 1177 -42.91 -17.96 16.69
C PHE A 1177 -43.93 -19.10 16.66
N THR A 1178 -43.58 -20.26 17.22
CA THR A 1178 -44.45 -21.43 17.27
C THR A 1178 -44.68 -21.89 18.70
N THR A 1179 -45.94 -22.06 19.07
CA THR A 1179 -46.34 -22.54 20.40
C THR A 1179 -46.04 -24.02 20.58
N ALA A 1180 -45.84 -24.45 21.83
CA ALA A 1180 -45.56 -25.84 22.14
C ALA A 1180 -46.69 -26.78 21.67
N PRO A 1181 -46.35 -27.96 21.10
CA PRO A 1181 -47.34 -29.01 20.89
C PRO A 1181 -47.86 -29.49 22.25
N ILE A 1182 -49.13 -29.88 22.31
CA ILE A 1182 -49.67 -30.54 23.50
C ILE A 1182 -49.02 -31.92 23.60
N THR A 1183 -48.12 -32.08 24.57
CA THR A 1183 -47.55 -33.39 24.89
C THR A 1183 -48.53 -34.13 25.79
N ILE A 1184 -49.22 -35.11 25.23
CA ILE A 1184 -50.06 -36.02 26.01
C ILE A 1184 -49.20 -37.22 26.41
N THR A 1185 -48.87 -37.34 27.70
CA THR A 1185 -48.15 -38.52 28.21
C THR A 1185 -49.16 -39.60 28.59
N ALA A 1186 -49.05 -40.78 27.96
CA ALA A 1186 -49.83 -41.97 28.32
C ALA A 1186 -49.07 -42.76 29.38
N GLY A 1187 -49.62 -42.87 30.58
CA GLY A 1187 -49.09 -43.74 31.63
C GLY A 1187 -49.88 -45.05 31.69
N PHE A 1188 -49.25 -46.18 31.37
CA PHE A 1188 -49.84 -47.50 31.62
C PHE A 1188 -49.43 -47.99 33.02
N THR A 1189 -50.40 -48.28 33.88
CA THR A 1189 -50.15 -48.61 35.30
C THR A 1189 -49.92 -50.10 35.58
N SER A 1190 -49.46 -50.93 34.63
CA SER A 1190 -49.17 -52.34 34.95
C SER A 1190 -48.04 -52.99 34.14
N ASN A 1191 -47.16 -53.74 34.83
CA ASN A 1191 -46.07 -54.56 34.27
C ASN A 1191 -46.57 -55.94 33.75
N SER A 1192 -47.58 -55.96 32.87
CA SER A 1192 -48.05 -57.19 32.20
C SER A 1192 -48.51 -56.88 30.78
N PRO A 1193 -48.46 -57.85 29.84
CA PRO A 1193 -48.76 -57.59 28.42
C PRO A 1193 -50.22 -57.14 28.25
N VAL A 1194 -50.40 -56.02 27.57
CA VAL A 1194 -51.69 -55.34 27.30
C VAL A 1194 -52.61 -56.25 26.47
N THR A 1195 -53.88 -56.35 26.86
CA THR A 1195 -54.90 -57.15 26.14
C THR A 1195 -55.96 -56.23 25.54
N VAL A 1196 -56.65 -56.70 24.48
CA VAL A 1196 -57.76 -55.96 23.85
C VAL A 1196 -58.84 -55.66 24.91
N GLY A 1197 -58.99 -54.37 25.25
CA GLY A 1197 -59.94 -53.87 26.26
C GLY A 1197 -59.34 -52.98 27.37
N ASP A 1198 -58.00 -52.82 27.44
CA ASP A 1198 -57.36 -51.98 28.46
C ASP A 1198 -57.53 -50.47 28.20
N THR A 1199 -57.86 -49.70 29.24
CA THR A 1199 -58.09 -48.24 29.14
C THR A 1199 -56.82 -47.47 29.53
N ALA A 1200 -56.31 -46.62 28.64
CA ALA A 1200 -55.20 -45.72 28.93
C ALA A 1200 -55.72 -44.37 29.49
N VAL A 1201 -55.09 -43.87 30.55
CA VAL A 1201 -55.35 -42.52 31.09
C VAL A 1201 -54.29 -41.57 30.55
N PHE A 1202 -54.75 -40.50 29.90
CA PHE A 1202 -53.92 -39.47 29.30
C PHE A 1202 -54.02 -38.19 30.11
N THR A 1203 -52.90 -37.66 30.57
CA THR A 1203 -52.83 -36.36 31.26
C THR A 1203 -52.15 -35.33 30.37
N ASN A 1204 -52.83 -34.21 30.10
CA ASN A 1204 -52.27 -33.04 29.43
C ASN A 1204 -51.39 -32.28 30.43
N THR A 1205 -50.07 -32.33 30.26
CA THR A 1205 -49.12 -31.68 31.17
C THR A 1205 -48.96 -30.17 30.93
N THR A 1206 -49.57 -29.63 29.86
CA THR A 1206 -49.34 -28.26 29.40
C THR A 1206 -50.44 -27.26 29.79
N THR A 1207 -51.66 -27.71 30.13
CA THR A 1207 -52.80 -26.80 30.45
C THR A 1207 -53.52 -27.10 31.77
N GLY A 1208 -53.15 -28.16 32.49
CA GLY A 1208 -53.72 -28.47 33.82
C GLY A 1208 -55.23 -28.76 33.85
N THR A 1209 -55.88 -29.06 32.72
CA THR A 1209 -57.33 -29.35 32.65
C THR A 1209 -57.63 -30.83 32.34
N ASP A 1210 -58.80 -31.31 32.83
CA ASP A 1210 -59.23 -32.70 33.05
C ASP A 1210 -59.02 -33.72 31.90
N PRO A 1211 -58.86 -35.04 32.20
CA PRO A 1211 -58.53 -36.06 31.20
C PRO A 1211 -59.72 -36.41 30.29
N ILE A 1212 -59.46 -36.42 28.97
CA ILE A 1212 -60.40 -36.89 27.94
C ILE A 1212 -60.21 -38.40 27.75
N SER A 1213 -61.27 -39.20 27.91
CA SER A 1213 -61.27 -40.64 27.68
C SER A 1213 -61.72 -40.99 26.25
N TYR A 1214 -60.95 -41.79 25.52
CA TYR A 1214 -61.35 -42.39 24.22
C TYR A 1214 -61.46 -43.92 24.33
N GLU A 1215 -62.53 -44.51 23.79
CA GLU A 1215 -62.66 -45.96 23.54
C GLU A 1215 -62.20 -46.27 22.11
N TRP A 1216 -61.36 -47.29 21.94
CA TRP A 1216 -60.95 -47.82 20.64
C TRP A 1216 -61.38 -49.29 20.48
N ASP A 1217 -61.92 -49.63 19.31
CA ASP A 1217 -62.25 -50.99 18.88
C ASP A 1217 -61.15 -51.50 17.94
N PHE A 1218 -60.45 -52.57 18.33
CA PHE A 1218 -59.37 -53.15 17.54
C PHE A 1218 -59.93 -54.20 16.58
N GLY A 1219 -60.17 -53.79 15.33
CA GLY A 1219 -60.34 -54.68 14.18
C GLY A 1219 -59.05 -55.42 13.82
N ASP A 1220 -59.21 -56.59 13.21
CA ASP A 1220 -58.21 -57.63 13.03
C ASP A 1220 -57.04 -57.31 12.08
N GLY A 1221 -55.83 -57.68 12.52
CA GLY A 1221 -54.76 -58.15 11.63
C GLY A 1221 -53.52 -57.25 11.46
N SER A 1222 -52.45 -57.60 12.19
CA SER A 1222 -51.00 -57.29 12.01
C SER A 1222 -50.61 -55.80 11.89
N ALA A 1223 -49.62 -55.28 12.61
CA ALA A 1223 -48.50 -55.84 13.37
C ALA A 1223 -48.30 -55.05 14.66
#